data_AF-A0A928VXS1-F1
#
_entry.id   AF-A0A928VXS1-F1
#
_cell.length_a   1.000
_cell.length_b   1.000
_cell.length_c   1.000
_cell.angle_alpha   90.00
_cell.angle_beta   90.00
_cell.angle_gamma   90.00
#
_symmetry.space_group_name_H-M   'P 1'
#
loop_
_entity.id
_entity.type
_entity.pdbx_description
1 polymer ?
#
loop_
_entity_poly.entity_id
_entity_poly.type
_entity_poly.pdbx_seq_one_letter_code
_entity_poly.pdbx_strand_id
1 'polypeptide(L)'
;ETPWLARKLAVALREKAREDVTAALEWYRRAIAEEPDNLEHYHRALELKPDDARLYLGLGDALTRRGNSAGAIAFYQMGLQLEPENEALHLGLGNCLLKKKRVLTPSHFSNNVGQYRIAIKTSVPNVEVAREWGDFHFANALKRAFEKRGHQVRVDCQDAWENPESDRDEVAIVLRGRHGYKPQPNCINLLWLISHPDRVSLAELNRFDTIFVASEPYTQKLTAQLQVPVSCLHQCTDPAVFYPETGDTQHDVLFVGNSRNVFRPIVRDALAGGIDVAVYGSRWEQFIPKSVIKGEYIPNDRLHQAYSNCQILLNDSWETMRDEGFLSNRLFDASACETFVISDRVAGLSEVFGEAIETHTTAEELHQKVNYYLKNISEQRKKARQAKEIVLANHTFDRRAKSILEVIDRLRSKATLQPKLPKNTLSLFYDKVENLNDKQEKLQPFLTEFAKSEAGLKVLTTPANPPLVSIIMPTFNRSYIIPEAIQSAIEQTYPNWELLICDDGSTDGTEDAIADFKDVRIRYFKRPKANGSVARNFGLKQAKGAYIAYLDSDNIWHPQHLQVCVNSLVSKTEFKCTYTWAIDSEFDDGRWDLKGTYCQPFNYDKLLERNYIDLNSFCHHRSVYEACGGFDESLLRLQDWDLVLRYLFAYSPKAIESFTVLYRRNLAWKQVTKLYEKTNMREIVRKKAIANLGRNFMAKKGILNL
;
A
#
# COMPACT_ATOMS: atom_id res chain seq x y z
N GLU A 1 17.97 24.58 80.46
CA GLU A 1 17.08 23.54 79.88
C GLU A 1 17.82 22.86 78.75
N THR A 2 18.07 21.55 78.85
CA THR A 2 19.20 20.86 78.20
C THR A 2 18.79 20.15 76.89
N PRO A 3 19.19 20.65 75.70
CA PRO A 3 18.78 20.10 74.39
C PRO A 3 19.28 18.68 74.11
N TRP A 4 20.34 18.22 74.79
CA TRP A 4 20.92 16.90 74.57
C TRP A 4 20.07 15.76 75.16
N LEU A 5 19.33 16.03 76.26
CA LEU A 5 18.46 15.04 76.91
C LEU A 5 17.22 14.77 76.04
N ALA A 6 16.66 15.83 75.43
CA ALA A 6 15.57 15.72 74.46
C ALA A 6 16.00 14.93 73.21
N ARG A 7 17.25 15.08 72.76
CA ARG A 7 17.78 14.34 71.61
C ARG A 7 18.00 12.86 71.93
N LYS A 8 18.52 12.51 73.12
CA LYS A 8 18.63 11.11 73.55
C LYS A 8 17.27 10.46 73.79
N LEU A 9 16.32 11.18 74.39
CA LEU A 9 14.95 10.71 74.57
C LEU A 9 14.24 10.51 73.22
N ALA A 10 14.41 11.41 72.26
CA ALA A 10 13.85 11.26 70.91
C ALA A 10 14.46 10.08 70.14
N VAL A 11 15.75 9.80 70.32
CA VAL A 11 16.40 8.60 69.76
C VAL A 11 15.87 7.34 70.42
N ALA A 12 15.81 7.29 71.75
CA ALA A 12 15.26 6.14 72.48
C ALA A 12 13.77 5.88 72.18
N LEU A 13 12.97 6.95 72.05
CA LEU A 13 11.56 6.84 71.65
C LEU A 13 11.40 6.41 70.18
N ARG A 14 12.30 6.85 69.28
CA ARG A 14 12.34 6.35 67.89
C ARG A 14 12.75 4.90 67.81
N GLU A 15 13.71 4.47 68.60
CA GLU A 15 14.16 3.07 68.64
C GLU A 15 13.04 2.18 69.19
N LYS A 16 12.39 2.58 70.29
CA LYS A 16 11.24 1.86 70.84
C LYS A 16 10.04 1.84 69.87
N ALA A 17 9.70 2.97 69.24
CA ALA A 17 8.64 3.00 68.23
C ALA A 17 8.97 2.13 67.00
N ARG A 18 10.25 2.02 66.64
CA ARG A 18 10.70 1.15 65.54
C ARG A 18 10.63 -0.33 65.92
N GLU A 19 10.97 -0.68 67.16
CA GLU A 19 10.77 -2.03 67.71
C GLU A 19 9.28 -2.40 67.74
N ASP A 20 8.42 -1.51 68.22
CA ASP A 20 6.97 -1.72 68.28
C ASP A 20 6.35 -1.89 66.87
N VAL A 21 6.77 -1.08 65.88
CA VAL A 21 6.33 -1.23 64.47
C VAL A 21 6.83 -2.54 63.86
N THR A 22 8.05 -2.97 64.20
CA THR A 22 8.61 -4.24 63.70
C THR A 22 7.87 -5.43 64.29
N ALA A 23 7.56 -5.40 65.59
CA ALA A 23 6.78 -6.43 66.27
C ALA A 23 5.34 -6.48 65.72
N ALA A 24 4.70 -5.33 65.48
CA ALA A 24 3.37 -5.26 64.88
C ALA A 24 3.34 -5.79 63.43
N LEU A 25 4.35 -5.46 62.61
CA LEU A 25 4.46 -5.96 61.25
C LEU A 25 4.63 -7.49 61.22
N GLU A 26 5.43 -8.05 62.14
CA GLU A 26 5.63 -9.49 62.22
C GLU A 26 4.37 -10.22 62.69
N TRP A 27 3.59 -9.61 63.58
CA TRP A 27 2.26 -10.09 63.94
C TRP A 27 1.31 -10.13 62.73
N TYR A 28 1.24 -9.06 61.93
CA TYR A 28 0.41 -9.06 60.72
C TYR A 28 0.89 -10.06 59.66
N ARG A 29 2.20 -10.27 59.51
CA ARG A 29 2.74 -11.31 58.62
C ARG A 29 2.32 -12.71 59.07
N ARG A 30 2.32 -12.97 60.37
CA ARG A 30 1.82 -14.24 60.92
C ARG A 30 0.32 -14.40 60.71
N ALA A 31 -0.47 -13.34 60.94
CA ALA A 31 -1.91 -13.35 60.68
C ALA A 31 -2.22 -13.57 59.19
N ILE A 32 -1.42 -12.99 58.27
CA ILE A 32 -1.50 -13.24 56.82
C ILE A 32 -1.18 -14.70 56.48
N ALA A 33 -0.20 -15.31 57.15
CA ALA A 33 0.14 -16.70 56.90
C ALA A 33 -0.97 -17.66 57.37
N GLU A 34 -1.67 -17.32 58.45
CA GLU A 34 -2.81 -18.10 58.99
C GLU A 34 -4.09 -17.86 58.17
N GLU A 35 -4.34 -16.62 57.73
CA GLU A 35 -5.51 -16.21 56.93
C GLU A 35 -5.13 -15.43 55.65
N PRO A 36 -4.62 -16.09 54.60
CA PRO A 36 -4.05 -15.44 53.42
C PRO A 36 -5.07 -14.75 52.50
N ASP A 37 -6.36 -14.89 52.78
CA ASP A 37 -7.42 -14.18 52.05
C ASP A 37 -7.96 -12.97 52.80
N ASN A 38 -7.51 -12.70 54.03
CA ASN A 38 -8.00 -11.58 54.84
C ASN A 38 -7.31 -10.26 54.46
N LEU A 39 -7.99 -9.47 53.62
CA LEU A 39 -7.45 -8.23 53.04
C LEU A 39 -7.08 -7.17 54.09
N GLU A 40 -7.75 -7.16 55.23
CA GLU A 40 -7.50 -6.15 56.27
C GLU A 40 -6.10 -6.32 56.88
N HIS A 41 -5.62 -7.55 57.04
CA HIS A 41 -4.27 -7.80 57.53
C HIS A 41 -3.19 -7.26 56.57
N TYR A 42 -3.39 -7.40 55.26
CA TYR A 42 -2.50 -6.83 54.26
C TYR A 42 -2.53 -5.29 54.25
N HIS A 43 -3.71 -4.68 54.36
CA HIS A 43 -3.83 -3.22 54.43
C HIS A 43 -3.17 -2.64 55.69
N ARG A 44 -3.38 -3.25 56.86
CA ARG A 44 -2.71 -2.82 58.11
C ARG A 44 -1.20 -3.03 58.07
N ALA A 45 -0.73 -4.12 57.45
CA ALA A 45 0.70 -4.33 57.24
C ALA A 45 1.31 -3.27 56.29
N LEU A 46 0.58 -2.86 55.25
CA LEU A 46 0.99 -1.82 54.31
C LEU A 46 0.95 -0.40 54.91
N GLU A 47 0.05 -0.12 55.87
CA GLU A 47 0.07 1.13 56.64
C GLU A 47 1.38 1.28 57.44
N LEU A 48 1.90 0.17 57.98
CA LEU A 48 3.16 0.13 58.73
C LEU A 48 4.39 0.09 57.82
N LYS A 49 4.29 -0.57 56.66
CA LYS A 49 5.38 -0.73 55.71
C LYS A 49 4.91 -0.62 54.24
N PRO A 50 4.73 0.62 53.74
CA PRO A 50 4.15 0.87 52.42
C PRO A 50 5.09 0.55 51.25
N ASP A 51 6.37 0.22 51.52
CA ASP A 51 7.41 -0.09 50.55
C ASP A 51 7.75 -1.60 50.45
N ASP A 52 6.95 -2.49 51.05
CA ASP A 52 7.16 -3.96 50.94
C ASP A 52 6.36 -4.53 49.76
N ALA A 53 7.03 -4.71 48.61
CA ALA A 53 6.44 -5.24 47.38
C ALA A 53 5.74 -6.61 47.56
N ARG A 54 6.20 -7.42 48.52
CA ARG A 54 5.61 -8.74 48.81
C ARG A 54 4.21 -8.64 49.43
N LEU A 55 3.92 -7.58 50.18
CA LEU A 55 2.58 -7.36 50.73
C LEU A 55 1.59 -6.97 49.63
N TYR A 56 2.02 -6.20 48.62
CA TYR A 56 1.21 -5.88 47.44
C TYR A 56 0.95 -7.09 46.56
N LEU A 57 1.95 -7.97 46.36
CA LEU A 57 1.79 -9.25 45.68
C LEU A 57 0.73 -10.11 46.37
N GLY A 58 0.88 -10.33 47.69
CA GLY A 58 -0.06 -11.14 48.46
C GLY A 58 -1.49 -10.58 48.49
N LEU A 59 -1.63 -9.26 48.57
CA LEU A 59 -2.93 -8.59 48.51
C LEU A 59 -3.60 -8.73 47.13
N GLY A 60 -2.83 -8.60 46.05
CA GLY A 60 -3.30 -8.85 44.69
C GLY A 60 -3.75 -10.30 44.48
N ASP A 61 -3.01 -11.26 45.04
CA ASP A 61 -3.35 -12.68 44.97
C ASP A 61 -4.64 -13.00 45.76
N ALA A 62 -4.80 -12.44 46.96
CA ALA A 62 -6.00 -12.59 47.79
C ALA A 62 -7.25 -12.02 47.08
N LEU A 63 -7.12 -10.84 46.46
CA LEU A 63 -8.20 -10.24 45.66
C LEU A 63 -8.55 -11.08 44.43
N THR A 64 -7.54 -11.67 43.78
CA THR A 64 -7.74 -12.57 42.63
C THR A 64 -8.49 -13.84 43.03
N ARG A 65 -8.16 -14.45 44.18
CA ARG A 65 -8.88 -15.63 44.71
C ARG A 65 -10.33 -15.31 45.08
N ARG A 66 -10.61 -14.09 45.53
CA ARG A 66 -11.98 -13.57 45.78
C ARG A 66 -12.71 -13.11 44.51
N GLY A 67 -12.13 -13.28 43.32
CA GLY A 67 -12.75 -12.91 42.04
C GLY A 67 -12.72 -11.42 41.70
N ASN A 68 -12.05 -10.58 42.51
CA ASN A 68 -11.92 -9.15 42.24
C ASN A 68 -10.64 -8.85 41.44
N SER A 69 -10.62 -9.29 40.17
CA SER A 69 -9.47 -9.10 39.28
C SER A 69 -9.19 -7.63 38.95
N ALA A 70 -10.19 -6.75 39.01
CA ALA A 70 -10.00 -5.32 38.78
C ALA A 70 -9.24 -4.65 39.93
N GLY A 71 -9.59 -4.99 41.19
CA GLY A 71 -8.85 -4.55 42.37
C GLY A 71 -7.45 -5.12 42.45
N ALA A 72 -7.27 -6.41 42.10
CA ALA A 72 -5.97 -7.07 42.10
C ALA A 72 -4.95 -6.39 41.16
N ILE A 73 -5.38 -5.93 39.98
CA ILE A 73 -4.53 -5.22 39.01
C ILE A 73 -3.84 -4.01 39.64
N ALA A 74 -4.58 -3.21 40.41
CA ALA A 74 -4.05 -2.00 41.02
C ALA A 74 -2.91 -2.32 42.01
N PHE A 75 -3.08 -3.36 42.84
CA PHE A 75 -2.06 -3.73 43.82
C PHE A 75 -0.84 -4.40 43.19
N TYR A 76 -1.01 -5.20 42.13
CA TYR A 76 0.15 -5.70 41.38
C TYR A 76 0.93 -4.56 40.74
N GLN A 77 0.25 -3.55 40.18
CA GLN A 77 0.91 -2.36 39.62
C GLN A 77 1.65 -1.55 40.69
N MET A 78 1.08 -1.40 41.90
CA MET A 78 1.76 -0.74 43.02
C MET A 78 3.00 -1.52 43.49
N GLY A 79 2.93 -2.85 43.55
CA GLY A 79 4.10 -3.69 43.84
C GLY A 79 5.21 -3.52 42.80
N LEU A 80 4.85 -3.46 41.51
CA LEU A 80 5.80 -3.26 40.40
C LEU A 80 6.42 -1.86 40.37
N GLN A 81 5.79 -0.85 40.99
CA GLN A 81 6.43 0.46 41.17
C GLN A 81 7.59 0.39 42.17
N LEU A 82 7.54 -0.54 43.12
CA LEU A 82 8.59 -0.74 44.13
C LEU A 82 9.66 -1.72 43.64
N GLU A 83 9.25 -2.82 42.99
CA GLU A 83 10.16 -3.83 42.41
C GLU A 83 9.77 -4.11 40.95
N PRO A 84 10.29 -3.31 39.98
CA PRO A 84 9.90 -3.40 38.57
C PRO A 84 10.25 -4.73 37.88
N GLU A 85 11.23 -5.46 38.40
CA GLU A 85 11.72 -6.73 37.84
C GLU A 85 11.11 -7.96 38.55
N ASN A 86 10.14 -7.78 39.45
CA ASN A 86 9.56 -8.88 40.21
C ASN A 86 8.62 -9.74 39.33
N GLU A 87 9.11 -10.91 38.92
CA GLU A 87 8.43 -11.83 38.00
C GLU A 87 7.06 -12.30 38.51
N ALA A 88 6.91 -12.51 39.82
CA ALA A 88 5.65 -12.97 40.42
C ALA A 88 4.56 -11.90 40.32
N LEU A 89 4.92 -10.61 40.48
CA LEU A 89 4.01 -9.48 40.30
C LEU A 89 3.59 -9.29 38.83
N HIS A 90 4.51 -9.46 37.88
CA HIS A 90 4.20 -9.47 36.44
C HIS A 90 3.27 -10.62 36.06
N LEU A 91 3.51 -11.82 36.61
CA LEU A 91 2.70 -13.00 36.37
C LEU A 91 1.29 -12.84 36.94
N GLY A 92 1.16 -12.34 38.17
CA GLY A 92 -0.14 -12.04 38.80
C GLY A 92 -0.95 -11.00 38.01
N LEU A 93 -0.29 -9.93 37.55
CA LEU A 93 -0.90 -8.91 36.69
C LEU A 93 -1.32 -9.48 35.32
N GLY A 94 -0.45 -10.26 34.67
CA GLY A 94 -0.72 -10.91 33.40
C GLY A 94 -1.92 -11.87 33.46
N ASN A 95 -2.00 -12.68 34.52
CA ASN A 95 -3.12 -13.60 34.76
C ASN A 95 -4.44 -12.85 34.97
N CYS A 96 -4.44 -11.70 35.65
CA CYS A 96 -5.62 -10.86 35.81
C CYS A 96 -6.04 -10.15 34.51
N LEU A 97 -5.08 -9.69 33.69
CA LEU A 97 -5.34 -9.04 32.41
C LEU A 97 -5.86 -10.03 31.35
N LEU A 98 -5.37 -11.28 31.35
CA LEU A 98 -5.86 -12.36 30.48
C LEU A 98 -7.31 -12.73 30.80
N LYS A 99 -7.69 -12.76 32.08
CA LYS A 99 -9.10 -12.95 32.49
C LYS A 99 -10.01 -11.78 32.07
N LYS A 100 -9.45 -10.57 31.87
CA LYS A 100 -10.21 -9.36 31.46
C LYS A 100 -10.36 -9.21 29.93
N LYS A 101 -9.69 -10.05 29.12
CA LYS A 101 -9.71 -9.97 27.64
C LYS A 101 -10.41 -11.18 27.01
N ARG A 102 -11.74 -11.26 27.18
CA ARG A 102 -12.65 -11.99 26.29
C ARG A 102 -13.73 -11.03 25.79
N VAL A 103 -14.09 -11.21 24.53
CA VAL A 103 -15.09 -10.48 23.71
C VAL A 103 -14.55 -9.27 22.94
N LEU A 104 -14.21 -9.52 21.66
CA LEU A 104 -14.83 -8.88 20.48
C LEU A 104 -14.31 -9.65 19.24
N THR A 105 -15.13 -10.57 18.76
CA THR A 105 -14.97 -11.27 17.47
C THR A 105 -15.50 -10.38 16.34
N PRO A 106 -14.76 -10.18 15.24
CA PRO A 106 -15.37 -9.82 13.97
C PRO A 106 -16.06 -11.06 13.40
N SER A 107 -17.37 -11.00 13.35
CA SER A 107 -18.23 -11.98 12.72
C SER A 107 -18.21 -11.82 11.19
N HIS A 108 -18.04 -12.95 10.50
CA HIS A 108 -18.36 -13.22 9.08
C HIS A 108 -17.26 -12.95 8.04
N PHE A 109 -16.22 -13.79 8.04
CA PHE A 109 -15.86 -14.42 6.76
C PHE A 109 -16.82 -15.57 6.54
N SER A 110 -17.57 -15.52 5.44
CA SER A 110 -18.34 -16.67 4.98
C SER A 110 -17.35 -17.80 4.68
N ASN A 111 -17.46 -18.90 5.41
CA ASN A 111 -16.77 -20.17 5.14
C ASN A 111 -17.40 -20.94 3.95
N ASN A 112 -17.99 -20.26 2.97
CA ASN A 112 -18.38 -20.91 1.72
C ASN A 112 -17.14 -21.05 0.84
N VAL A 113 -16.52 -22.23 0.90
CA VAL A 113 -15.57 -22.68 -0.12
C VAL A 113 -16.30 -22.62 -1.47
N GLY A 114 -15.86 -21.74 -2.36
CA GLY A 114 -16.32 -21.68 -3.76
C GLY A 114 -17.22 -20.50 -4.17
N GLN A 115 -17.54 -19.55 -3.29
CA GLN A 115 -18.28 -18.33 -3.66
C GLN A 115 -17.41 -17.09 -3.48
N TYR A 116 -17.56 -16.11 -4.38
CA TYR A 116 -16.77 -14.87 -4.42
C TYR A 116 -17.69 -13.67 -4.43
N ARG A 117 -17.29 -12.59 -3.75
CA ARG A 117 -17.82 -11.23 -3.97
C ARG A 117 -17.01 -10.53 -5.06
N ILE A 118 -17.62 -10.37 -6.24
CA ILE A 118 -16.99 -9.85 -7.45
C ILE A 118 -17.58 -8.48 -7.81
N ALA A 119 -16.73 -7.49 -8.03
CA ALA A 119 -17.12 -6.21 -8.62
C ALA A 119 -16.54 -6.09 -10.04
N ILE A 120 -17.42 -5.90 -11.02
CA ILE A 120 -17.03 -5.60 -12.40
C ILE A 120 -17.01 -4.09 -12.57
N LYS A 121 -15.83 -3.53 -12.87
CA LYS A 121 -15.60 -2.09 -13.03
C LYS A 121 -15.61 -1.76 -14.52
N THR A 122 -16.54 -0.91 -14.94
CA THR A 122 -16.71 -0.52 -16.35
C THR A 122 -16.22 0.90 -16.60
N SER A 123 -15.81 1.20 -17.84
CA SER A 123 -15.45 2.56 -18.26
C SER A 123 -16.68 3.45 -18.56
N VAL A 124 -17.88 3.06 -18.17
CA VAL A 124 -19.11 3.82 -18.39
C VAL A 124 -19.24 4.92 -17.33
N PRO A 125 -19.50 6.19 -17.69
CA PRO A 125 -19.45 7.30 -16.74
C PRO A 125 -20.38 7.15 -15.53
N ASN A 126 -21.65 6.83 -15.78
CA ASN A 126 -22.69 6.67 -14.77
C ASN A 126 -23.84 5.82 -15.32
N VAL A 127 -24.76 5.43 -14.43
CA VAL A 127 -25.92 4.57 -14.76
C VAL A 127 -26.91 5.27 -15.71
N GLU A 128 -27.02 6.59 -15.67
CA GLU A 128 -27.98 7.37 -16.48
C GLU A 128 -27.72 7.19 -17.98
N VAL A 129 -26.44 7.18 -18.38
CA VAL A 129 -26.03 6.98 -19.79
C VAL A 129 -25.69 5.54 -20.12
N ALA A 130 -25.70 4.62 -19.14
CA ALA A 130 -25.11 3.30 -19.28
C ALA A 130 -25.80 2.42 -20.34
N ARG A 131 -27.10 2.60 -20.56
CA ARG A 131 -27.88 1.81 -21.53
C ARG A 131 -27.41 2.01 -22.98
N GLU A 132 -26.77 3.14 -23.26
CA GLU A 132 -26.23 3.47 -24.59
C GLU A 132 -24.82 2.89 -24.83
N TRP A 133 -24.20 2.27 -23.82
CA TRP A 133 -22.84 1.79 -23.88
C TRP A 133 -22.78 0.27 -23.99
N GLY A 134 -22.12 -0.24 -25.02
CA GLY A 134 -21.85 -1.67 -25.18
C GLY A 134 -21.12 -2.28 -23.97
N ASP A 135 -20.16 -1.54 -23.39
CA ASP A 135 -19.39 -1.95 -22.21
C ASP A 135 -20.29 -2.29 -21.00
N PHE A 136 -21.42 -1.59 -20.84
CA PHE A 136 -22.38 -1.87 -19.76
C PHE A 136 -23.11 -3.20 -19.99
N HIS A 137 -23.57 -3.45 -21.22
CA HIS A 137 -24.22 -4.71 -21.57
C HIS A 137 -23.26 -5.89 -21.49
N PHE A 138 -22.01 -5.68 -21.92
CA PHE A 138 -20.91 -6.65 -21.78
C PHE A 138 -20.64 -6.99 -20.30
N ALA A 139 -20.59 -5.98 -19.43
CA ALA A 139 -20.42 -6.17 -17.99
C ALA A 139 -21.59 -6.94 -17.36
N ASN A 140 -22.83 -6.64 -17.75
CA ASN A 140 -24.01 -7.33 -17.23
C ASN A 140 -24.12 -8.78 -17.72
N ALA A 141 -23.70 -9.07 -18.95
CA ALA A 141 -23.61 -10.44 -19.45
C ALA A 141 -22.56 -11.26 -18.69
N LEU A 142 -21.38 -10.66 -18.44
CA LEU A 142 -20.36 -11.28 -17.59
C LEU A 142 -20.86 -11.50 -16.15
N LYS A 143 -21.58 -10.52 -15.58
CA LYS A 143 -22.25 -10.65 -14.28
C LYS A 143 -23.17 -11.87 -14.24
N ARG A 144 -24.08 -12.02 -15.20
CA ARG A 144 -25.00 -13.18 -15.27
C ARG A 144 -24.24 -14.51 -15.31
N ALA A 145 -23.13 -14.58 -16.06
CA ALA A 145 -22.32 -15.79 -16.15
C ALA A 145 -21.66 -16.18 -14.81
N PHE A 146 -21.23 -15.21 -14.00
CA PHE A 146 -20.73 -15.47 -12.64
C PHE A 146 -21.87 -15.81 -11.66
N GLU A 147 -23.01 -15.11 -11.73
CA GLU A 147 -24.17 -15.39 -10.87
C GLU A 147 -24.74 -16.79 -11.10
N LYS A 148 -24.77 -17.27 -12.35
CA LYS A 148 -25.11 -18.65 -12.71
C LYS A 148 -24.22 -19.70 -12.03
N ARG A 149 -23.01 -19.31 -11.62
CA ARG A 149 -22.04 -20.15 -10.89
C ARG A 149 -22.06 -19.92 -9.37
N GLY A 150 -23.01 -19.14 -8.87
CA GLY A 150 -23.24 -18.93 -7.43
C GLY A 150 -22.42 -17.80 -6.81
N HIS A 151 -21.76 -16.95 -7.60
CA HIS A 151 -21.00 -15.79 -7.08
C HIS A 151 -21.89 -14.56 -6.89
N GLN A 152 -21.56 -13.72 -5.91
CA GLN A 152 -22.22 -12.43 -5.71
C GLN A 152 -21.52 -11.40 -6.58
N VAL A 153 -22.24 -10.81 -7.55
CA VAL A 153 -21.62 -9.91 -8.52
C VAL A 153 -22.35 -8.59 -8.66
N ARG A 154 -21.58 -7.49 -8.67
CA ARG A 154 -22.09 -6.16 -9.04
C ARG A 154 -21.32 -5.54 -10.20
N VAL A 155 -21.94 -4.57 -10.86
CA VAL A 155 -21.35 -3.79 -11.95
C VAL A 155 -21.31 -2.33 -11.51
N ASP A 156 -20.11 -1.76 -11.47
CA ASP A 156 -19.90 -0.36 -11.10
C ASP A 156 -19.54 0.47 -12.36
N CYS A 157 -20.26 1.58 -12.54
CA CYS A 157 -19.86 2.68 -13.43
C CYS A 157 -18.75 3.52 -12.76
N GLN A 158 -18.15 4.45 -13.50
CA GLN A 158 -17.01 5.24 -13.02
C GLN A 158 -17.32 6.03 -11.75
N ASP A 159 -18.48 6.66 -11.69
CA ASP A 159 -18.99 7.39 -10.52
C ASP A 159 -19.18 6.52 -9.26
N ALA A 160 -19.27 5.20 -9.43
CA ALA A 160 -19.43 4.22 -8.36
C ALA A 160 -18.16 3.37 -8.10
N TRP A 161 -17.04 3.67 -8.75
CA TRP A 161 -15.80 2.88 -8.58
C TRP A 161 -15.28 2.85 -7.14
N GLU A 162 -15.48 3.94 -6.39
CA GLU A 162 -15.06 4.11 -4.98
C GLU A 162 -16.24 3.96 -3.99
N ASN A 163 -17.28 3.19 -4.35
CA ASN A 163 -18.41 2.89 -3.46
C ASN A 163 -17.93 2.24 -2.14
N PRO A 164 -18.45 2.64 -0.96
CA PRO A 164 -18.17 2.01 0.35
C PRO A 164 -18.30 0.48 0.41
N GLU A 165 -19.10 -0.14 -0.45
CA GLU A 165 -19.18 -1.61 -0.54
C GLU A 165 -17.91 -2.26 -1.09
N SER A 166 -17.07 -1.49 -1.77
CA SER A 166 -15.83 -1.95 -2.41
C SER A 166 -14.82 -2.55 -1.45
N ASP A 167 -14.77 -2.08 -0.20
CA ASP A 167 -13.87 -2.60 0.82
C ASP A 167 -14.15 -4.07 1.18
N ARG A 168 -15.30 -4.60 0.74
CA ARG A 168 -15.73 -5.98 0.98
C ARG A 168 -15.59 -6.88 -0.25
N ASP A 169 -15.03 -6.37 -1.34
CA ASP A 169 -14.82 -7.16 -2.54
C ASP A 169 -13.66 -8.12 -2.39
N GLU A 170 -13.86 -9.37 -2.80
CA GLU A 170 -12.78 -10.36 -2.89
C GLU A 170 -12.08 -10.25 -4.25
N VAL A 171 -12.80 -9.85 -5.30
CA VAL A 171 -12.30 -9.74 -6.66
C VAL A 171 -12.83 -8.48 -7.34
N ALA A 172 -11.93 -7.70 -7.95
CA ALA A 172 -12.28 -6.62 -8.86
C ALA A 172 -11.87 -6.99 -10.30
N ILE A 173 -12.82 -6.97 -11.24
CA ILE A 173 -12.60 -7.22 -12.66
C ILE A 173 -12.80 -5.91 -13.42
N VAL A 174 -11.73 -5.36 -13.97
CA VAL A 174 -11.80 -4.11 -14.75
C VAL A 174 -11.97 -4.44 -16.22
N LEU A 175 -13.12 -4.09 -16.79
CA LEU A 175 -13.31 -4.02 -18.24
C LEU A 175 -12.69 -2.72 -18.74
N ARG A 176 -11.42 -2.79 -19.14
CA ARG A 176 -10.62 -1.62 -19.46
C ARG A 176 -10.98 -1.13 -20.88
N GLY A 177 -11.75 -0.05 -20.90
CA GLY A 177 -12.10 0.73 -22.08
C GLY A 177 -11.30 2.03 -22.12
N ARG A 178 -11.98 3.17 -22.07
CA ARG A 178 -11.35 4.49 -22.26
C ARG A 178 -10.67 5.09 -21.01
N HIS A 179 -11.01 4.62 -19.81
CA HIS A 179 -10.58 5.25 -18.55
C HIS A 179 -9.83 4.27 -17.63
N GLY A 180 -8.77 4.78 -17.00
CA GLY A 180 -7.93 4.02 -16.09
C GLY A 180 -8.60 3.77 -14.76
N TYR A 181 -8.41 2.58 -14.20
CA TYR A 181 -8.94 2.19 -12.90
C TYR A 181 -7.82 1.95 -11.92
N LYS A 182 -7.96 2.43 -10.68
CA LYS A 182 -7.00 2.19 -9.59
C LYS A 182 -7.33 0.88 -8.86
N PRO A 183 -6.44 -0.13 -8.88
CA PRO A 183 -6.63 -1.37 -8.11
C PRO A 183 -6.96 -1.11 -6.64
N GLN A 184 -7.88 -1.92 -6.10
CA GLN A 184 -8.30 -1.81 -4.71
C GLN A 184 -7.39 -2.64 -3.78
N PRO A 185 -7.07 -2.12 -2.59
CA PRO A 185 -6.25 -2.86 -1.64
C PRO A 185 -7.06 -4.04 -1.06
N ASN A 186 -6.40 -5.17 -0.83
CA ASN A 186 -6.98 -6.39 -0.23
C ASN A 186 -8.01 -7.17 -1.08
N CYS A 187 -8.11 -6.90 -2.39
CA CYS A 187 -8.86 -7.74 -3.34
C CYS A 187 -7.97 -8.24 -4.47
N ILE A 188 -8.38 -9.31 -5.15
CA ILE A 188 -7.73 -9.77 -6.39
C ILE A 188 -8.11 -8.80 -7.51
N ASN A 189 -7.14 -8.13 -8.11
CA ASN A 189 -7.40 -7.14 -9.17
C ASN A 189 -7.06 -7.72 -10.54
N LEU A 190 -8.08 -7.96 -11.36
CA LEU A 190 -7.94 -8.46 -12.73
C LEU A 190 -8.26 -7.32 -13.70
N LEU A 191 -7.43 -7.11 -14.72
CA LEU A 191 -7.74 -6.19 -15.80
C LEU A 191 -7.97 -6.98 -17.09
N TRP A 192 -9.08 -6.69 -17.76
CA TRP A 192 -9.37 -7.18 -19.09
C TRP A 192 -9.34 -6.02 -20.09
N LEU A 193 -8.26 -5.94 -20.86
CA LEU A 193 -8.06 -4.95 -21.91
C LEU A 193 -8.89 -5.36 -23.13
N ILE A 194 -10.02 -4.68 -23.33
CA ILE A 194 -10.99 -4.98 -24.39
C ILE A 194 -10.96 -3.97 -25.54
N SER A 195 -10.38 -2.79 -25.34
CA SER A 195 -10.26 -1.75 -26.37
C SER A 195 -9.18 -0.70 -26.02
N HIS A 196 -8.88 0.17 -26.98
CA HIS A 196 -8.01 1.35 -26.81
C HIS A 196 -6.61 1.03 -26.21
N PRO A 197 -5.82 0.15 -26.85
CA PRO A 197 -4.45 -0.15 -26.41
C PRO A 197 -3.53 1.07 -26.40
N ASP A 198 -3.86 2.12 -27.15
CA ASP A 198 -3.16 3.42 -27.17
C ASP A 198 -3.34 4.25 -25.89
N ARG A 199 -4.29 3.88 -25.02
CA ARG A 199 -4.67 4.65 -23.82
C ARG A 199 -4.31 3.96 -22.50
N VAL A 200 -3.45 2.96 -22.57
CA VAL A 200 -3.00 2.19 -21.41
C VAL A 200 -1.48 2.17 -21.37
N SER A 201 -0.91 2.40 -20.19
CA SER A 201 0.54 2.36 -20.00
C SER A 201 0.98 1.03 -19.38
N LEU A 202 2.22 0.62 -19.61
CA LEU A 202 2.80 -0.55 -18.93
C LEU A 202 2.78 -0.39 -17.40
N ALA A 203 2.99 0.84 -16.92
CA ALA A 203 2.90 1.16 -15.50
C ALA A 203 1.49 0.91 -14.95
N GLU A 204 0.42 1.25 -15.69
CA GLU A 204 -0.96 0.95 -15.29
C GLU A 204 -1.20 -0.56 -15.21
N LEU A 205 -0.79 -1.30 -16.24
CA LEU A 205 -1.00 -2.74 -16.34
C LEU A 205 -0.26 -3.50 -15.23
N ASN A 206 0.98 -3.12 -14.90
CA ASN A 206 1.76 -3.77 -13.85
C ASN A 206 1.15 -3.64 -12.44
N ARG A 207 0.14 -2.79 -12.23
CA ARG A 207 -0.54 -2.67 -10.92
C ARG A 207 -1.56 -3.77 -10.65
N PHE A 208 -1.98 -4.52 -11.66
CA PHE A 208 -2.97 -5.59 -11.52
C PHE A 208 -2.32 -6.93 -11.16
N ASP A 209 -3.10 -7.89 -10.68
CA ASP A 209 -2.58 -9.22 -10.38
C ASP A 209 -2.41 -10.09 -11.62
N THR A 210 -3.21 -9.83 -12.66
CA THR A 210 -3.09 -10.45 -13.98
C THR A 210 -3.80 -9.58 -15.03
N ILE A 211 -3.35 -9.72 -16.28
CA ILE A 211 -3.93 -9.05 -17.43
C ILE A 211 -4.53 -10.07 -18.39
N PHE A 212 -5.77 -9.82 -18.78
CA PHE A 212 -6.43 -10.44 -19.92
C PHE A 212 -6.47 -9.45 -21.08
N VAL A 213 -6.22 -9.92 -22.30
CA VAL A 213 -6.16 -9.05 -23.49
C VAL A 213 -7.04 -9.62 -24.59
N ALA A 214 -7.87 -8.81 -25.21
CA ALA A 214 -8.76 -9.23 -26.31
C ALA A 214 -8.06 -9.39 -27.69
N SER A 215 -6.73 -9.53 -27.69
CA SER A 215 -5.86 -9.63 -28.86
C SER A 215 -4.69 -10.59 -28.56
N GLU A 216 -4.53 -11.63 -29.37
CA GLU A 216 -3.41 -12.56 -29.26
C GLU A 216 -2.07 -11.88 -29.62
N PRO A 217 -1.94 -11.14 -30.75
CA PRO A 217 -0.70 -10.42 -31.05
C PRO A 217 -0.29 -9.44 -29.95
N TYR A 218 -1.25 -8.69 -29.39
CA TYR A 218 -0.96 -7.74 -28.31
C TYR A 218 -0.62 -8.43 -26.99
N THR A 219 -1.21 -9.61 -26.73
CA THR A 219 -0.83 -10.47 -25.59
C THR A 219 0.66 -10.81 -25.66
N GLN A 220 1.14 -11.24 -26.81
CA GLN A 220 2.55 -11.61 -27.00
C GLN A 220 3.47 -10.40 -26.81
N LYS A 221 3.08 -9.24 -27.37
CA LYS A 221 3.78 -7.96 -27.19
C LYS A 221 3.89 -7.58 -25.71
N LEU A 222 2.80 -7.66 -24.96
CA LEU A 222 2.75 -7.31 -23.54
C LEU A 222 3.46 -8.34 -22.65
N THR A 223 3.41 -9.63 -22.99
CA THR A 223 4.09 -10.69 -22.22
C THR A 223 5.60 -10.44 -22.10
N ALA A 224 6.22 -9.84 -23.12
CA ALA A 224 7.64 -9.49 -23.09
C ALA A 224 7.95 -8.21 -22.28
N GLN A 225 6.94 -7.41 -21.95
CA GLN A 225 7.09 -6.06 -21.40
C GLN A 225 6.56 -5.92 -19.96
N LEU A 226 5.62 -6.78 -19.56
CA LEU A 226 4.98 -6.73 -18.25
C LEU A 226 5.62 -7.71 -17.26
N GLN A 227 5.63 -7.31 -15.99
CA GLN A 227 6.11 -8.12 -14.87
C GLN A 227 5.00 -8.99 -14.28
N VAL A 228 3.76 -8.78 -14.72
CA VAL A 228 2.56 -9.51 -14.27
C VAL A 228 2.13 -10.51 -15.35
N PRO A 229 1.45 -11.62 -14.97
CA PRO A 229 0.96 -12.58 -15.95
C PRO A 229 0.00 -11.93 -16.95
N VAL A 230 0.21 -12.23 -18.23
CA VAL A 230 -0.63 -11.77 -19.34
C VAL A 230 -1.16 -13.00 -20.07
N SER A 231 -2.45 -13.00 -20.40
CA SER A 231 -3.05 -14.06 -21.21
C SER A 231 -4.09 -13.50 -22.17
N CYS A 232 -4.21 -14.14 -23.33
CA CYS A 232 -5.23 -13.77 -24.29
C CYS A 232 -6.60 -14.23 -23.80
N LEU A 233 -7.56 -13.32 -23.88
CA LEU A 233 -8.96 -13.59 -23.62
C LEU A 233 -9.79 -12.71 -24.56
N HIS A 234 -10.06 -13.22 -25.77
CA HIS A 234 -10.88 -12.51 -26.74
C HIS A 234 -12.27 -12.17 -26.19
N GLN A 235 -12.93 -11.19 -26.82
CA GLN A 235 -14.32 -10.87 -26.53
C GLN A 235 -15.25 -12.08 -26.77
N CYS A 236 -16.53 -11.91 -26.43
CA CYS A 236 -17.47 -13.03 -26.34
C CYS A 236 -18.92 -12.54 -26.45
N THR A 237 -19.81 -13.49 -26.70
CA THR A 237 -21.24 -13.24 -26.79
C THR A 237 -22.01 -13.84 -25.60
N ASP A 238 -23.23 -13.35 -25.40
CA ASP A 238 -24.24 -13.96 -24.53
C ASP A 238 -25.31 -14.66 -25.38
N PRO A 239 -25.31 -16.00 -25.47
CA PRO A 239 -26.30 -16.74 -26.27
C PRO A 239 -27.75 -16.56 -25.80
N ALA A 240 -27.98 -16.03 -24.59
CA ALA A 240 -29.33 -15.70 -24.13
C ALA A 240 -29.85 -14.36 -24.70
N VAL A 241 -28.95 -13.52 -25.23
CA VAL A 241 -29.28 -12.23 -25.84
C VAL A 241 -29.11 -12.26 -27.35
N PHE A 242 -28.04 -12.92 -27.83
CA PHE A 242 -27.70 -13.04 -29.23
C PHE A 242 -27.89 -14.48 -29.70
N TYR A 243 -28.99 -14.70 -30.39
CA TYR A 243 -29.37 -15.98 -30.97
C TYR A 243 -30.07 -15.70 -32.31
N PRO A 244 -30.11 -16.69 -33.22
CA PRO A 244 -30.78 -16.49 -34.49
C PRO A 244 -32.29 -16.38 -34.27
N GLU A 245 -32.88 -15.31 -34.76
CA GLU A 245 -34.33 -15.17 -34.86
C GLU A 245 -34.78 -15.35 -36.31
N THR A 246 -35.89 -16.06 -36.51
CA THR A 246 -36.49 -16.23 -37.83
C THR A 246 -37.37 -15.01 -38.15
N GLY A 247 -36.99 -14.25 -39.17
CA GLY A 247 -37.78 -13.14 -39.68
C GLY A 247 -37.47 -12.85 -41.15
N ASP A 248 -38.30 -12.01 -41.77
CA ASP A 248 -38.03 -11.50 -43.10
C ASP A 248 -36.82 -10.56 -43.08
N THR A 249 -36.00 -10.61 -44.13
CA THR A 249 -34.86 -9.71 -44.31
C THR A 249 -35.34 -8.26 -44.35
N GLN A 250 -34.84 -7.44 -43.42
CA GLN A 250 -35.14 -6.00 -43.35
C GLN A 250 -34.12 -5.17 -44.13
N HIS A 251 -32.86 -5.60 -44.14
CA HIS A 251 -31.75 -4.91 -44.78
C HIS A 251 -30.82 -5.88 -45.51
N ASP A 252 -30.48 -5.61 -46.75
CA ASP A 252 -29.48 -6.41 -47.47
C ASP A 252 -28.09 -6.24 -46.84
N VAL A 253 -27.69 -4.99 -46.58
CA VAL A 253 -26.43 -4.65 -45.94
C VAL A 253 -26.68 -3.75 -44.74
N LEU A 254 -26.15 -4.13 -43.58
CA LEU A 254 -26.36 -3.44 -42.31
C LEU A 254 -25.04 -3.04 -41.67
N PHE A 255 -24.98 -1.86 -41.08
CA PHE A 255 -23.95 -1.43 -40.14
C PHE A 255 -24.61 -0.90 -38.86
N VAL A 256 -24.20 -1.41 -37.71
CA VAL A 256 -24.65 -0.91 -36.39
C VAL A 256 -23.47 -0.38 -35.59
N GLY A 257 -23.45 0.92 -35.32
CA GLY A 257 -22.45 1.57 -34.48
C GLY A 257 -22.45 3.09 -34.59
N ASN A 258 -22.10 3.78 -33.51
CA ASN A 258 -21.92 5.24 -33.51
C ASN A 258 -20.69 5.64 -34.35
N SER A 259 -20.78 6.76 -35.06
CA SER A 259 -19.64 7.29 -35.83
C SER A 259 -18.47 7.69 -34.92
N ARG A 260 -18.79 8.09 -33.67
CA ARG A 260 -17.85 8.68 -32.70
C ARG A 260 -17.14 9.92 -33.27
N ASN A 261 -17.82 10.70 -34.11
CA ASN A 261 -17.27 11.85 -34.84
C ASN A 261 -16.13 11.49 -35.80
N VAL A 262 -16.14 10.27 -36.34
CA VAL A 262 -15.21 9.83 -37.39
C VAL A 262 -16.01 9.20 -38.52
N PHE A 263 -15.62 9.47 -39.77
CA PHE A 263 -16.17 8.76 -40.91
C PHE A 263 -15.60 7.33 -40.95
N ARG A 264 -16.37 6.39 -40.40
CA ARG A 264 -15.94 4.99 -40.23
C ARG A 264 -15.53 4.38 -41.58
N PRO A 265 -14.33 3.78 -41.70
CA PRO A 265 -13.80 3.33 -42.98
C PRO A 265 -14.74 2.40 -43.77
N ILE A 266 -15.32 1.38 -43.14
CA ILE A 266 -16.17 0.43 -43.87
C ILE A 266 -17.46 1.06 -44.41
N VAL A 267 -18.05 2.04 -43.70
CA VAL A 267 -19.25 2.75 -44.17
C VAL A 267 -18.88 3.72 -45.30
N ARG A 268 -17.74 4.41 -45.18
CA ARG A 268 -17.20 5.24 -46.26
C ARG A 268 -16.96 4.42 -47.52
N ASP A 269 -16.31 3.27 -47.37
CA ASP A 269 -15.93 2.40 -48.48
C ASP A 269 -17.17 1.75 -49.11
N ALA A 270 -18.18 1.40 -48.31
CA ALA A 270 -19.48 0.92 -48.82
C ALA A 270 -20.17 1.99 -49.69
N LEU A 271 -20.26 3.23 -49.22
CA LEU A 271 -20.87 4.33 -49.98
C LEU A 271 -20.07 4.69 -51.24
N ALA A 272 -18.74 4.73 -51.13
CA ALA A 272 -17.86 4.96 -52.28
C ALA A 272 -17.99 3.85 -53.35
N GLY A 273 -18.22 2.62 -52.91
CA GLY A 273 -18.54 1.49 -53.78
C GLY A 273 -19.99 1.43 -54.23
N GLY A 274 -20.86 2.39 -53.90
CA GLY A 274 -22.26 2.37 -54.30
C GLY A 274 -23.12 1.26 -53.66
N ILE A 275 -22.72 0.76 -52.49
CA ILE A 275 -23.48 -0.22 -51.71
C ILE A 275 -24.59 0.51 -50.93
N ASP A 276 -25.83 0.03 -51.03
CA ASP A 276 -26.95 0.51 -50.20
C ASP A 276 -26.86 -0.09 -48.78
N VAL A 277 -26.15 0.62 -47.90
CA VAL A 277 -25.95 0.22 -46.50
C VAL A 277 -26.96 0.90 -45.58
N ALA A 278 -27.67 0.12 -44.77
CA ALA A 278 -28.47 0.66 -43.67
C ALA A 278 -27.57 0.93 -42.46
N VAL A 279 -27.62 2.14 -41.88
CA VAL A 279 -26.81 2.53 -40.72
C VAL A 279 -27.69 2.81 -39.52
N TYR A 280 -27.43 2.12 -38.40
CA TYR A 280 -27.95 2.48 -37.08
C TYR A 280 -26.84 2.99 -36.17
N GLY A 281 -27.05 4.16 -35.56
CA GLY A 281 -26.11 4.78 -34.65
C GLY A 281 -26.24 6.31 -34.64
N SER A 282 -25.57 6.96 -33.71
CA SER A 282 -25.58 8.41 -33.55
C SER A 282 -24.38 9.10 -34.22
N ARG A 283 -24.54 10.41 -34.49
CA ARG A 283 -23.51 11.35 -34.99
C ARG A 283 -23.06 11.10 -36.43
N TRP A 284 -23.96 10.58 -37.25
CA TRP A 284 -23.71 10.21 -38.64
C TRP A 284 -24.06 11.30 -39.64
N GLU A 285 -24.89 12.27 -39.23
CA GLU A 285 -25.51 13.29 -40.06
C GLU A 285 -24.48 14.18 -40.79
N GLN A 286 -23.27 14.28 -40.23
CA GLN A 286 -22.16 15.03 -40.81
C GLN A 286 -21.34 14.24 -41.85
N PHE A 287 -21.53 12.92 -41.93
CA PHE A 287 -20.73 12.03 -42.79
C PHE A 287 -21.54 11.37 -43.90
N ILE A 288 -22.82 11.07 -43.66
CA ILE A 288 -23.65 10.28 -44.59
C ILE A 288 -25.04 10.90 -44.74
N PRO A 289 -25.74 10.68 -45.88
CA PRO A 289 -27.09 11.19 -46.08
C PRO A 289 -28.08 10.64 -45.05
N LYS A 290 -29.06 11.46 -44.65
CA LYS A 290 -30.12 11.04 -43.69
C LYS A 290 -30.91 9.81 -44.14
N SER A 291 -31.03 9.57 -45.45
CA SER A 291 -31.71 8.39 -46.00
C SER A 291 -31.02 7.07 -45.67
N VAL A 292 -29.71 7.10 -45.38
CA VAL A 292 -28.88 5.95 -45.02
C VAL A 292 -29.04 5.62 -43.52
N ILE A 293 -29.30 6.63 -42.70
CA ILE A 293 -29.49 6.51 -41.24
C ILE A 293 -30.89 6.00 -40.95
N LYS A 294 -31.02 4.78 -40.40
CA LYS A 294 -32.31 4.14 -40.10
C LYS A 294 -32.76 4.33 -38.65
N GLY A 295 -31.86 4.75 -37.77
CA GLY A 295 -32.15 5.09 -36.39
C GLY A 295 -30.87 5.38 -35.60
N GLU A 296 -31.00 6.07 -34.47
CA GLU A 296 -29.83 6.47 -33.67
C GLU A 296 -29.36 5.41 -32.68
N TYR A 297 -30.24 4.48 -32.31
CA TYR A 297 -29.98 3.47 -31.28
C TYR A 297 -30.88 2.23 -31.49
N ILE A 298 -30.32 1.04 -31.25
CA ILE A 298 -31.08 -0.21 -31.14
C ILE A 298 -30.87 -0.75 -29.71
N PRO A 299 -31.93 -1.01 -28.94
CA PRO A 299 -31.83 -1.66 -27.63
C PRO A 299 -31.06 -2.98 -27.70
N ASN A 300 -30.18 -3.23 -26.73
CA ASN A 300 -29.31 -4.42 -26.73
C ASN A 300 -30.07 -5.74 -26.80
N ASP A 301 -31.22 -5.82 -26.11
CA ASP A 301 -32.13 -6.97 -26.09
C ASP A 301 -32.86 -7.21 -27.42
N ARG A 302 -32.88 -6.22 -28.32
CA ARG A 302 -33.43 -6.35 -29.68
C ARG A 302 -32.38 -6.35 -30.77
N LEU A 303 -31.10 -6.19 -30.42
CA LEU A 303 -30.04 -6.07 -31.42
C LEU A 303 -29.85 -7.36 -32.23
N HIS A 304 -30.12 -8.53 -31.63
CA HIS A 304 -30.10 -9.81 -32.31
C HIS A 304 -31.09 -9.87 -33.50
N GLN A 305 -32.25 -9.20 -33.41
CA GLN A 305 -33.21 -9.09 -34.51
C GLN A 305 -32.63 -8.38 -35.71
N ALA A 306 -31.94 -7.25 -35.49
CA ALA A 306 -31.32 -6.51 -36.56
C ALA A 306 -30.20 -7.32 -37.23
N TYR A 307 -29.43 -8.08 -36.44
CA TYR A 307 -28.39 -8.97 -36.96
C TYR A 307 -28.97 -10.15 -37.74
N SER A 308 -29.96 -10.86 -37.19
CA SER A 308 -30.58 -12.01 -37.85
C SER A 308 -31.37 -11.64 -39.11
N ASN A 309 -31.94 -10.44 -39.16
CA ASN A 309 -32.76 -9.97 -40.27
C ASN A 309 -31.98 -9.13 -41.30
N CYS A 310 -30.65 -9.26 -41.35
CA CYS A 310 -29.83 -8.71 -42.43
C CYS A 310 -29.09 -9.80 -43.21
N GLN A 311 -28.83 -9.59 -44.51
CA GLN A 311 -28.04 -10.56 -45.27
C GLN A 311 -26.55 -10.43 -44.96
N ILE A 312 -26.01 -9.21 -44.95
CA ILE A 312 -24.61 -8.93 -44.70
C ILE A 312 -24.50 -7.88 -43.60
N LEU A 313 -23.80 -8.22 -42.52
CA LEU A 313 -23.40 -7.25 -41.50
C LEU A 313 -21.97 -6.75 -41.78
N LEU A 314 -21.81 -5.44 -41.85
CA LEU A 314 -20.51 -4.80 -41.94
C LEU A 314 -19.92 -4.57 -40.56
N ASN A 315 -18.68 -5.00 -40.36
CA ASN A 315 -17.90 -4.75 -39.15
C ASN A 315 -16.66 -3.92 -39.45
N ASP A 316 -16.37 -2.96 -38.58
CA ASP A 316 -15.06 -2.30 -38.54
C ASP A 316 -14.49 -2.28 -37.13
N SER A 317 -13.19 -2.03 -37.09
CA SER A 317 -12.42 -1.87 -35.88
C SER A 317 -11.95 -0.42 -35.74
N TRP A 318 -11.74 0.02 -34.49
CA TRP A 318 -11.05 1.29 -34.25
C TRP A 318 -9.60 1.17 -34.74
N GLU A 319 -9.00 2.24 -35.26
CA GLU A 319 -7.67 2.18 -35.90
C GLU A 319 -6.60 1.49 -35.04
N THR A 320 -6.39 1.97 -33.81
CA THR A 320 -5.41 1.38 -32.89
C THR A 320 -5.78 -0.04 -32.43
N MET A 321 -7.08 -0.37 -32.46
CA MET A 321 -7.54 -1.73 -32.19
C MET A 321 -7.20 -2.67 -33.35
N ARG A 322 -7.46 -2.25 -34.59
CA ARG A 322 -7.12 -3.00 -35.81
C ARG A 322 -5.62 -3.27 -35.88
N ASP A 323 -4.83 -2.22 -35.69
CA ASP A 323 -3.37 -2.28 -35.84
C ASP A 323 -2.71 -3.19 -34.78
N GLU A 324 -3.32 -3.31 -33.60
CA GLU A 324 -2.85 -4.16 -32.50
C GLU A 324 -3.66 -5.47 -32.35
N GLY A 325 -4.49 -5.85 -33.34
CA GLY A 325 -5.15 -7.16 -33.39
C GLY A 325 -6.37 -7.36 -32.47
N PHE A 326 -7.01 -6.29 -32.01
CA PHE A 326 -8.21 -6.37 -31.16
C PHE A 326 -9.47 -6.59 -31.99
N LEU A 327 -10.12 -7.74 -31.77
CA LEU A 327 -11.35 -8.10 -32.45
C LEU A 327 -12.57 -7.43 -31.79
N SER A 328 -13.40 -6.76 -32.59
CA SER A 328 -14.65 -6.09 -32.16
C SER A 328 -15.69 -7.07 -31.61
N ASN A 329 -16.45 -6.67 -30.58
CA ASN A 329 -17.51 -7.54 -30.01
C ASN A 329 -18.60 -7.89 -31.04
N ARG A 330 -18.84 -7.01 -32.01
CA ARG A 330 -19.84 -7.21 -33.07
C ARG A 330 -19.60 -8.50 -33.84
N LEU A 331 -18.34 -8.91 -34.03
CA LEU A 331 -18.01 -10.19 -34.68
C LEU A 331 -18.60 -11.37 -33.92
N PHE A 332 -18.52 -11.36 -32.59
CA PHE A 332 -18.99 -12.44 -31.73
C PHE A 332 -20.51 -12.46 -31.65
N ASP A 333 -21.14 -11.30 -31.43
CA ASP A 333 -22.59 -11.19 -31.32
C ASP A 333 -23.31 -11.52 -32.63
N ALA A 334 -22.80 -11.02 -33.76
CA ALA A 334 -23.37 -11.31 -35.08
C ALA A 334 -23.21 -12.79 -35.47
N SER A 335 -22.05 -13.39 -35.16
CA SER A 335 -21.84 -14.82 -35.37
C SER A 335 -22.83 -15.66 -34.57
N ALA A 336 -23.12 -15.29 -33.32
CA ALA A 336 -24.12 -15.98 -32.50
C ALA A 336 -25.54 -15.92 -33.09
N CYS A 337 -25.85 -14.83 -33.79
CA CYS A 337 -27.09 -14.64 -34.54
C CYS A 337 -27.15 -15.38 -35.88
N GLU A 338 -26.10 -16.14 -36.24
CA GLU A 338 -25.92 -16.79 -37.55
C GLU A 338 -25.91 -15.79 -38.71
N THR A 339 -25.38 -14.59 -38.48
CA THR A 339 -25.28 -13.53 -39.48
C THR A 339 -23.95 -13.60 -40.22
N PHE A 340 -23.97 -13.42 -41.54
CA PHE A 340 -22.74 -13.31 -42.33
C PHE A 340 -22.09 -11.94 -42.17
N VAL A 341 -20.78 -11.92 -41.95
CA VAL A 341 -20.05 -10.70 -41.63
C VAL A 341 -18.92 -10.46 -42.62
N ILE A 342 -18.81 -9.21 -43.09
CA ILE A 342 -17.63 -8.69 -43.78
C ILE A 342 -16.98 -7.66 -42.86
N SER A 343 -15.68 -7.83 -42.58
CA SER A 343 -14.89 -7.02 -41.66
C SER A 343 -13.73 -6.30 -42.35
N ASP A 344 -13.17 -5.29 -41.70
CA ASP A 344 -11.79 -4.88 -41.96
C ASP A 344 -10.79 -6.01 -41.63
N ARG A 345 -9.62 -6.00 -42.28
CA ARG A 345 -8.54 -6.95 -41.99
C ARG A 345 -7.87 -6.61 -40.66
N VAL A 346 -7.94 -7.54 -39.70
CA VAL A 346 -7.34 -7.42 -38.35
C VAL A 346 -6.46 -8.64 -38.09
N ALA A 347 -5.27 -8.44 -37.53
CA ALA A 347 -4.39 -9.55 -37.13
C ALA A 347 -5.05 -10.40 -36.04
N GLY A 348 -4.95 -11.73 -36.13
CA GLY A 348 -5.61 -12.65 -35.20
C GLY A 348 -7.05 -13.05 -35.58
N LEU A 349 -7.66 -12.40 -36.58
CA LEU A 349 -9.04 -12.72 -36.98
C LEU A 349 -9.16 -14.14 -37.55
N SER A 350 -8.23 -14.53 -38.43
CA SER A 350 -8.19 -15.87 -39.04
C SER A 350 -7.90 -16.98 -38.03
N GLU A 351 -7.14 -16.68 -36.98
CA GLU A 351 -6.79 -17.61 -35.92
C GLU A 351 -8.01 -17.91 -35.04
N VAL A 352 -8.92 -16.94 -34.90
CA VAL A 352 -10.18 -17.11 -34.16
C VAL A 352 -11.28 -17.71 -35.02
N PHE A 353 -11.50 -17.17 -36.23
CA PHE A 353 -12.67 -17.50 -37.06
C PHE A 353 -12.36 -18.37 -38.29
N GLY A 354 -11.09 -18.69 -38.57
CA GLY A 354 -10.70 -19.31 -39.82
C GLY A 354 -11.12 -18.46 -41.02
N GLU A 355 -11.78 -19.09 -42.00
CA GLU A 355 -12.33 -18.42 -43.19
C GLU A 355 -13.82 -18.05 -43.03
N ALA A 356 -14.37 -18.12 -41.81
CA ALA A 356 -15.80 -17.89 -41.58
C ALA A 356 -16.20 -16.41 -41.64
N ILE A 357 -15.26 -15.49 -41.40
CA ILE A 357 -15.45 -14.05 -41.51
C ILE A 357 -14.70 -13.56 -42.74
N GLU A 358 -15.40 -12.88 -43.64
CA GLU A 358 -14.77 -12.25 -44.79
C GLU A 358 -14.10 -10.94 -44.40
N THR A 359 -12.99 -10.63 -45.06
CA THR A 359 -12.29 -9.35 -44.84
C THR A 359 -12.22 -8.53 -46.12
N HIS A 360 -11.96 -7.23 -46.03
CA HIS A 360 -11.61 -6.42 -47.19
C HIS A 360 -10.47 -5.45 -46.86
N THR A 361 -9.84 -4.92 -47.91
CA THR A 361 -8.78 -3.91 -47.81
C THR A 361 -9.09 -2.64 -48.60
N THR A 362 -10.00 -2.71 -49.59
CA THR A 362 -10.37 -1.58 -50.44
C THR A 362 -11.89 -1.50 -50.62
N ALA A 363 -12.38 -0.35 -51.06
CA ALA A 363 -13.80 -0.15 -51.40
C ALA A 363 -14.26 -1.02 -52.58
N GLU A 364 -13.39 -1.22 -53.58
CA GLU A 364 -13.67 -2.09 -54.73
C GLU A 364 -13.81 -3.55 -54.31
N GLU A 365 -12.90 -4.04 -53.45
CA GLU A 365 -12.98 -5.41 -52.91
C GLU A 365 -14.25 -5.60 -52.08
N LEU A 366 -14.62 -4.60 -51.26
CA LEU A 366 -15.86 -4.62 -50.49
C LEU A 366 -17.09 -4.68 -51.40
N HIS A 367 -17.15 -3.85 -52.44
CA HIS A 367 -18.23 -3.87 -53.44
C HIS A 367 -18.37 -5.22 -54.13
N GLN A 368 -17.25 -5.79 -54.58
CA GLN A 368 -17.24 -7.11 -55.23
C GLN A 368 -17.74 -8.21 -54.30
N LYS A 369 -17.27 -8.23 -53.05
CA LYS A 369 -17.69 -9.24 -52.05
C LYS A 369 -19.15 -9.09 -51.67
N VAL A 370 -19.66 -7.88 -51.44
CA VAL A 370 -21.08 -7.64 -51.16
C VAL A 370 -21.95 -8.16 -52.30
N ASN A 371 -21.66 -7.76 -53.54
CA ASN A 371 -22.42 -8.21 -54.71
C ASN A 371 -22.35 -9.73 -54.93
N TYR A 372 -21.20 -10.33 -54.65
CA TYR A 372 -21.02 -11.77 -54.74
C TYR A 372 -21.89 -12.50 -53.70
N TYR A 373 -21.80 -12.14 -52.43
CA TYR A 373 -22.49 -12.86 -51.36
C TYR A 373 -24.00 -12.64 -51.33
N LEU A 374 -24.49 -11.48 -51.79
CA LEU A 374 -25.93 -11.27 -52.02
C LEU A 374 -26.51 -12.20 -53.10
N LYS A 375 -25.68 -12.71 -54.02
CA LYS A 375 -26.09 -13.68 -55.05
C LYS A 375 -25.79 -15.13 -54.67
N ASN A 376 -24.92 -15.36 -53.70
CA ASN A 376 -24.42 -16.68 -53.29
C ASN A 376 -24.81 -17.03 -51.85
N ILE A 377 -26.12 -16.98 -51.57
CA ILE A 377 -26.71 -17.17 -50.23
C ILE A 377 -26.33 -18.50 -49.56
N SER A 378 -26.13 -19.57 -50.34
CA SER A 378 -25.73 -20.87 -49.79
C SER A 378 -24.35 -20.81 -49.12
N GLU A 379 -23.39 -20.15 -49.77
CA GLU A 379 -22.02 -19.99 -49.25
C GLU A 379 -21.98 -19.02 -48.07
N GLN A 380 -22.72 -17.90 -48.20
CA GLN A 380 -22.94 -16.94 -47.12
C GLN A 380 -23.44 -17.62 -45.84
N ARG A 381 -24.50 -18.43 -45.94
CA ARG A 381 -25.07 -19.19 -44.81
C ARG A 381 -24.09 -20.22 -44.24
N LYS A 382 -23.31 -20.88 -45.09
CA LYS A 382 -22.28 -21.84 -44.65
C LYS A 382 -21.23 -21.16 -43.76
N LYS A 383 -20.72 -20.00 -44.20
CA LYS A 383 -19.74 -19.21 -43.44
C LYS A 383 -20.33 -18.67 -42.13
N ALA A 384 -21.55 -18.14 -42.17
CA ALA A 384 -22.24 -17.66 -40.97
C ALA A 384 -22.46 -18.77 -39.93
N ARG A 385 -22.86 -19.97 -40.37
CA ARG A 385 -23.00 -21.14 -39.49
C ARG A 385 -21.67 -21.58 -38.88
N GLN A 386 -20.61 -21.59 -39.67
CA GLN A 386 -19.26 -21.90 -39.17
C GLN A 386 -18.83 -20.88 -38.09
N ALA A 387 -19.06 -19.58 -38.31
CA ALA A 387 -18.75 -18.55 -37.34
C ALA A 387 -19.55 -18.73 -36.03
N LYS A 388 -20.85 -19.05 -36.13
CA LYS A 388 -21.70 -19.38 -34.99
C LYS A 388 -21.17 -20.56 -34.19
N GLU A 389 -20.82 -21.66 -34.86
CA GLU A 389 -20.28 -22.86 -34.21
C GLU A 389 -18.99 -22.54 -33.43
N ILE A 390 -18.07 -21.78 -34.04
CA ILE A 390 -16.83 -21.32 -33.40
C ILE A 390 -17.14 -20.50 -32.14
N VAL A 391 -18.04 -19.52 -32.24
CA VAL A 391 -18.34 -18.60 -31.13
C VAL A 391 -19.08 -19.29 -30.00
N LEU A 392 -20.11 -20.09 -30.29
CA LEU A 392 -20.86 -20.81 -29.26
C LEU A 392 -20.00 -21.89 -28.59
N ALA A 393 -19.07 -22.49 -29.34
CA ALA A 393 -18.13 -23.44 -28.80
C ALA A 393 -17.07 -22.76 -27.91
N ASN A 394 -16.55 -21.57 -28.22
CA ASN A 394 -15.32 -21.06 -27.60
C ASN A 394 -15.38 -19.67 -26.98
N HIS A 395 -16.35 -18.83 -27.38
CA HIS A 395 -16.38 -17.39 -27.08
C HIS A 395 -17.72 -16.96 -26.46
N THR A 396 -18.17 -17.64 -25.40
CA THR A 396 -19.33 -17.24 -24.59
C THR A 396 -18.92 -16.68 -23.23
N PHE A 397 -19.74 -15.80 -22.64
CA PHE A 397 -19.50 -15.31 -21.28
C PHE A 397 -19.39 -16.44 -20.25
N ASP A 398 -20.12 -17.54 -20.43
CA ASP A 398 -19.99 -18.75 -19.60
C ASP A 398 -18.56 -19.31 -19.62
N ARG A 399 -17.91 -19.35 -20.79
CA ARG A 399 -16.50 -19.78 -20.88
C ARG A 399 -15.55 -18.76 -20.27
N ARG A 400 -15.80 -17.46 -20.46
CA ARG A 400 -14.97 -16.40 -19.89
C ARG A 400 -15.01 -16.38 -18.37
N ALA A 401 -16.20 -16.48 -17.78
CA ALA A 401 -16.36 -16.61 -16.34
C ALA A 401 -15.58 -17.83 -15.81
N LYS A 402 -15.66 -18.98 -16.49
CA LYS A 402 -14.88 -20.17 -16.10
C LYS A 402 -13.37 -19.91 -16.12
N SER A 403 -12.82 -19.40 -17.21
CA SER A 403 -11.38 -19.12 -17.31
C SER A 403 -10.90 -18.07 -16.29
N ILE A 404 -11.72 -17.05 -16.03
CA ILE A 404 -11.42 -16.04 -15.02
C ILE A 404 -11.42 -16.67 -13.61
N LEU A 405 -12.40 -17.52 -13.28
CA LEU A 405 -12.44 -18.22 -11.98
C LEU A 405 -11.22 -19.12 -11.76
N GLU A 406 -10.78 -19.86 -12.78
CA GLU A 406 -9.57 -20.68 -12.69
C GLU A 406 -8.31 -19.85 -12.36
N VAL A 407 -8.27 -18.60 -12.84
CA VAL A 407 -7.19 -17.66 -12.50
C VAL A 407 -7.37 -17.09 -11.10
N ILE A 408 -8.59 -16.74 -10.69
CA ILE A 408 -8.90 -16.29 -9.32
C ILE A 408 -8.50 -17.36 -8.30
N ASP A 409 -8.88 -18.62 -8.51
CA ASP A 409 -8.56 -19.74 -7.63
C ASP A 409 -7.05 -19.96 -7.51
N ARG A 410 -6.33 -19.83 -8.64
CA ARG A 410 -4.86 -19.91 -8.67
C ARG A 410 -4.19 -18.75 -7.92
N LEU A 411 -4.72 -17.54 -8.07
CA LEU A 411 -4.22 -16.37 -7.34
C LEU A 411 -4.51 -16.48 -5.84
N ARG A 412 -5.70 -16.96 -5.47
CA ARG A 412 -6.09 -17.20 -4.07
C ARG A 412 -5.20 -18.24 -3.40
N SER A 413 -4.96 -19.38 -4.06
CA SER A 413 -4.09 -20.45 -3.56
C SER A 413 -2.61 -20.03 -3.44
N LYS A 414 -2.11 -19.18 -4.34
CA LYS A 414 -0.79 -18.53 -4.17
C LYS A 414 -0.77 -17.51 -3.03
N ALA A 415 -1.85 -16.75 -2.83
CA ALA A 415 -1.97 -15.77 -1.75
C ALA A 415 -2.02 -16.42 -0.35
N THR A 416 -2.53 -17.66 -0.22
CA THR A 416 -2.44 -18.44 1.03
C THR A 416 -1.03 -18.96 1.32
N LEU A 417 -0.12 -18.95 0.35
CA LEU A 417 1.27 -19.44 0.48
C LEU A 417 2.31 -18.31 0.58
N GLN A 418 1.93 -17.05 0.35
CA GLN A 418 2.84 -15.90 0.38
C GLN A 418 2.13 -14.67 0.94
N PRO A 419 2.55 -14.11 2.09
CA PRO A 419 2.07 -12.81 2.53
C PRO A 419 2.56 -11.74 1.54
N LYS A 420 1.67 -11.19 0.71
CA LYS A 420 1.97 -10.03 -0.13
C LYS A 420 1.88 -8.75 0.70
N LEU A 421 2.88 -7.90 0.51
CA LEU A 421 2.87 -6.51 0.95
C LEU A 421 1.82 -5.73 0.14
N PRO A 422 1.20 -4.69 0.71
CA PRO A 422 0.13 -3.94 0.04
C PRO A 422 0.69 -3.22 -1.21
N LYS A 423 0.38 -3.76 -2.41
CA LYS A 423 0.73 -3.26 -3.75
C LYS A 423 0.25 -1.83 -4.10
N ASN A 424 -0.28 -1.08 -3.13
CA ASN A 424 -1.03 0.15 -3.38
C ASN A 424 -0.34 1.44 -2.95
N THR A 425 0.93 1.40 -2.57
CA THR A 425 1.62 2.64 -2.26
C THR A 425 2.42 3.10 -3.47
N LEU A 426 1.92 4.13 -4.15
CA LEU A 426 2.68 5.01 -5.07
C LEU A 426 3.91 5.67 -4.40
N SER A 427 4.30 5.18 -3.22
CA SER A 427 5.41 5.73 -2.48
C SER A 427 6.69 5.11 -2.98
N LEU A 428 7.62 6.01 -3.25
CA LEU A 428 9.00 5.70 -3.57
C LEU A 428 9.61 4.67 -2.62
N PHE A 429 9.24 4.68 -1.34
CA PHE A 429 9.73 3.71 -0.36
C PHE A 429 9.42 2.26 -0.74
N TYR A 430 8.17 1.96 -1.09
CA TYR A 430 7.76 0.59 -1.40
C TYR A 430 8.36 0.13 -2.73
N ASP A 431 8.42 1.01 -3.74
CA ASP A 431 9.13 0.72 -4.99
C ASP A 431 10.58 0.29 -4.72
N LYS A 432 11.31 1.02 -3.88
CA LYS A 432 12.70 0.66 -3.56
C LYS A 432 12.81 -0.63 -2.75
N VAL A 433 11.90 -0.89 -1.80
CA VAL A 433 11.92 -2.11 -0.98
C VAL A 433 11.57 -3.35 -1.80
N GLU A 434 10.60 -3.25 -2.72
CA GLU A 434 10.18 -4.36 -3.59
C GLU A 434 11.26 -4.74 -4.62
N ASN A 435 12.06 -3.76 -5.05
CA ASN A 435 13.17 -3.97 -5.98
C ASN A 435 14.50 -4.40 -5.30
N LEU A 436 14.48 -4.71 -3.99
CA LEU A 436 15.64 -5.28 -3.31
C LEU A 436 15.90 -6.72 -3.79
N ASN A 437 17.13 -6.96 -4.22
CA ASN A 437 17.63 -8.26 -4.62
C ASN A 437 18.13 -9.06 -3.41
N ASP A 438 18.09 -10.40 -3.55
CA ASP A 438 18.44 -11.33 -2.48
C ASP A 438 19.60 -12.26 -2.85
N LYS A 439 20.83 -11.73 -2.81
CA LYS A 439 22.03 -12.57 -2.97
C LYS A 439 22.26 -13.54 -1.80
N GLN A 440 21.51 -13.47 -0.69
CA GLN A 440 21.86 -14.16 0.57
C GLN A 440 20.70 -14.97 1.20
N GLU A 441 19.60 -15.23 0.50
CA GLU A 441 18.38 -15.91 1.01
C GLU A 441 17.76 -15.26 2.26
N LYS A 442 18.02 -13.95 2.47
CA LYS A 442 17.54 -13.20 3.65
C LYS A 442 16.21 -12.50 3.39
N LEU A 443 15.77 -12.42 2.14
CA LEU A 443 14.61 -11.63 1.75
C LEU A 443 13.31 -12.25 2.26
N GLN A 444 13.13 -13.57 2.21
CA GLN A 444 11.86 -14.18 2.64
C GLN A 444 11.57 -14.02 4.15
N PRO A 445 12.54 -14.24 5.07
CA PRO A 445 12.36 -13.90 6.48
C PRO A 445 12.11 -12.41 6.70
N PHE A 446 12.87 -11.55 6.01
CA PHE A 446 12.69 -10.09 6.07
C PHE A 446 11.29 -9.66 5.63
N LEU A 447 10.80 -10.12 4.48
CA LEU A 447 9.47 -9.77 3.96
C LEU A 447 8.36 -10.19 4.92
N THR A 448 8.55 -11.29 5.65
CA THR A 448 7.62 -11.74 6.70
C THR A 448 7.60 -10.77 7.89
N GLU A 449 8.77 -10.33 8.35
CA GLU A 449 8.89 -9.35 9.43
C GLU A 449 8.39 -7.95 9.00
N PHE A 450 8.71 -7.55 7.78
CA PHE A 450 8.26 -6.32 7.15
C PHE A 450 6.74 -6.29 7.02
N ALA A 451 6.10 -7.38 6.58
CA ALA A 451 4.64 -7.49 6.53
C ALA A 451 3.96 -7.37 7.91
N LYS A 452 4.59 -7.90 8.98
CA LYS A 452 4.10 -7.72 10.36
C LYS A 452 4.20 -6.26 10.81
N SER A 453 5.33 -5.62 10.53
CA SER A 453 5.54 -4.18 10.74
C SER A 453 4.45 -3.35 10.03
N GLU A 454 4.18 -3.64 8.76
CA GLU A 454 3.17 -2.97 7.94
C GLU A 454 1.75 -3.08 8.51
N ALA A 455 1.37 -4.25 9.03
CA ALA A 455 0.07 -4.44 9.67
C ALA A 455 -0.15 -3.51 10.88
N GLY A 456 0.93 -3.18 11.60
CA GLY A 456 0.90 -2.25 12.74
C GLY A 456 0.72 -0.78 12.37
N LEU A 457 0.97 -0.41 11.12
CA LEU A 457 0.89 0.98 10.64
C LEU A 457 -0.48 1.35 10.05
N LYS A 458 -1.33 0.40 9.64
CA LYS A 458 -2.51 0.65 8.78
C LYS A 458 -3.67 1.50 9.35
N VAL A 459 -3.62 1.95 10.62
CA VAL A 459 -4.72 2.70 11.26
C VAL A 459 -4.20 3.79 12.21
N LEU A 460 -3.30 4.65 11.74
CA LEU A 460 -2.82 5.79 12.53
C LEU A 460 -3.57 7.06 12.13
N THR A 461 -4.38 7.59 13.05
CA THR A 461 -5.01 8.91 12.88
C THR A 461 -4.05 10.02 13.25
N THR A 462 -4.14 11.15 12.54
CA THR A 462 -3.41 12.37 12.89
C THR A 462 -4.01 12.98 14.18
N PRO A 463 -3.19 13.47 15.12
CA PRO A 463 -3.68 14.18 16.29
C PRO A 463 -4.53 15.40 15.89
N ALA A 464 -5.56 15.72 16.68
CA ALA A 464 -6.50 16.82 16.37
C ALA A 464 -5.81 18.19 16.13
N ASN A 465 -4.70 18.44 16.83
CA ASN A 465 -3.81 19.56 16.59
C ASN A 465 -2.40 19.02 16.30
N PRO A 466 -2.05 18.74 15.04
CA PRO A 466 -0.77 18.13 14.71
C PRO A 466 0.38 19.12 14.96
N PRO A 467 1.30 18.84 15.90
CA PRO A 467 2.47 19.69 16.13
C PRO A 467 3.41 19.73 14.93
N LEU A 468 4.07 20.86 14.69
CA LEU A 468 5.02 20.98 13.58
C LEU A 468 6.24 20.08 13.80
N VAL A 469 6.66 19.34 12.76
CA VAL A 469 7.93 18.60 12.72
C VAL A 469 8.93 19.34 11.82
N SER A 470 10.12 19.64 12.32
CA SER A 470 11.23 20.10 11.47
C SER A 470 12.10 18.92 11.05
N ILE A 471 12.20 18.69 9.75
CA ILE A 471 13.05 17.66 9.16
C ILE A 471 14.39 18.32 8.79
N ILE A 472 15.49 17.82 9.34
CA ILE A 472 16.84 18.34 9.08
C ILE A 472 17.53 17.46 8.03
N MET A 473 17.88 18.04 6.88
CA MET A 473 18.56 17.35 5.79
C MET A 473 19.87 18.04 5.43
N PRO A 474 21.05 17.51 5.81
CA PRO A 474 22.31 18.00 5.28
C PRO A 474 22.51 17.52 3.84
N THR A 475 23.15 18.34 3.01
CA THR A 475 23.56 17.93 1.66
C THR A 475 24.90 18.53 1.25
N PHE A 476 25.64 17.81 0.41
CA PHE A 476 26.85 18.29 -0.26
C PHE A 476 27.11 17.46 -1.52
N ASN A 477 26.96 18.08 -2.68
CA ASN A 477 27.14 17.47 -3.99
C ASN A 477 26.32 16.18 -4.18
N ARG A 478 24.99 16.31 -4.15
CA ARG A 478 24.02 15.20 -4.21
C ARG A 478 22.92 15.43 -5.24
N SER A 479 23.16 16.20 -6.30
CA SER A 479 22.14 16.53 -7.32
C SER A 479 21.46 15.29 -7.90
N TYR A 480 22.21 14.20 -8.05
CA TYR A 480 21.77 12.92 -8.63
C TYR A 480 20.88 12.06 -7.72
N ILE A 481 20.78 12.33 -6.40
CA ILE A 481 20.08 11.44 -5.45
C ILE A 481 19.16 12.16 -4.47
N ILE A 482 19.43 13.43 -4.17
CA ILE A 482 18.60 14.22 -3.28
C ILE A 482 17.11 14.32 -3.70
N PRO A 483 16.74 14.28 -5.00
CA PRO A 483 15.32 14.33 -5.39
C PRO A 483 14.50 13.19 -4.78
N GLU A 484 15.07 11.99 -4.67
CA GLU A 484 14.40 10.83 -4.07
C GLU A 484 14.17 11.02 -2.56
N ALA A 485 15.14 11.57 -1.84
CA ALA A 485 14.99 11.83 -0.41
C ALA A 485 13.89 12.89 -0.17
N ILE A 486 13.91 13.99 -0.93
CA ILE A 486 12.89 15.05 -0.85
C ILE A 486 11.50 14.50 -1.16
N GLN A 487 11.38 13.70 -2.22
CA GLN A 487 10.12 13.07 -2.60
C GLN A 487 9.55 12.20 -1.45
N SER A 488 10.38 11.44 -0.74
CA SER A 488 9.94 10.64 0.41
C SER A 488 9.46 11.46 1.62
N ALA A 489 9.96 12.70 1.77
CA ALA A 489 9.45 13.65 2.76
C ALA A 489 8.10 14.24 2.33
N ILE A 490 7.93 14.53 1.02
CA ILE A 490 6.67 15.02 0.44
C ILE A 490 5.54 13.99 0.63
N GLU A 491 5.86 12.71 0.47
CA GLU A 491 4.93 11.58 0.59
C GLU A 491 4.46 11.28 2.03
N GLN A 492 4.96 12.01 3.04
CA GLN A 492 4.55 11.77 4.43
C GLN A 492 3.05 12.04 4.62
N THR A 493 2.36 11.07 5.21
CA THR A 493 0.93 11.17 5.55
C THR A 493 0.68 12.16 6.69
N TYR A 494 1.70 12.40 7.52
CA TYR A 494 1.66 13.44 8.53
C TYR A 494 1.67 14.82 7.84
N PRO A 495 0.69 15.71 8.09
CA PRO A 495 0.53 16.89 7.24
C PRO A 495 1.43 18.08 7.65
N ASN A 496 1.77 18.21 8.93
CA ASN A 496 2.37 19.43 9.48
C ASN A 496 3.89 19.31 9.69
N TRP A 497 4.66 19.48 8.63
CA TRP A 497 6.12 19.44 8.68
C TRP A 497 6.75 20.57 7.86
N GLU A 498 8.02 20.88 8.16
CA GLU A 498 8.90 21.68 7.31
C GLU A 498 10.18 20.89 7.03
N LEU A 499 10.74 21.02 5.82
CA LEU A 499 12.00 20.40 5.42
C LEU A 499 13.08 21.48 5.31
N LEU A 500 14.14 21.35 6.10
CA LEU A 500 15.27 22.27 6.15
C LEU A 500 16.49 21.64 5.48
N ILE A 501 16.68 21.96 4.20
CA ILE A 501 17.82 21.47 3.41
C ILE A 501 19.02 22.37 3.65
N CYS A 502 20.02 21.87 4.35
CA CYS A 502 21.20 22.59 4.79
C CYS A 502 22.40 22.19 3.90
N ASP A 503 22.63 22.97 2.84
CA ASP A 503 23.67 22.70 1.87
C ASP A 503 25.03 23.21 2.31
N ASP A 504 25.99 22.31 2.40
CA ASP A 504 27.38 22.54 2.79
C ASP A 504 28.26 22.93 1.59
N GLY A 505 27.78 23.85 0.76
CA GLY A 505 28.53 24.48 -0.33
C GLY A 505 28.60 23.65 -1.62
N SER A 506 27.49 23.05 -2.07
CA SER A 506 27.44 22.25 -3.29
C SER A 506 27.75 23.05 -4.57
N THR A 507 28.36 22.36 -5.53
CA THR A 507 28.81 22.91 -6.82
C THR A 507 28.44 22.02 -8.02
N ASP A 508 27.63 20.97 -7.81
CA ASP A 508 27.29 19.92 -8.80
C ASP A 508 25.86 20.04 -9.37
N GLY A 509 25.23 21.21 -9.24
CA GLY A 509 23.82 21.42 -9.61
C GLY A 509 22.81 20.97 -8.55
N THR A 510 23.23 20.68 -7.31
CA THR A 510 22.31 20.31 -6.21
C THR A 510 21.22 21.37 -5.98
N GLU A 511 21.56 22.66 -6.07
CA GLU A 511 20.63 23.77 -5.91
C GLU A 511 19.51 23.73 -6.97
N ASP A 512 19.86 23.50 -8.23
CA ASP A 512 18.91 23.40 -9.34
C ASP A 512 17.98 22.18 -9.17
N ALA A 513 18.54 21.03 -8.79
CA ALA A 513 17.77 19.82 -8.51
C ALA A 513 16.75 19.99 -7.37
N ILE A 514 17.04 20.88 -6.41
CA ILE A 514 16.11 21.22 -5.33
C ILE A 514 15.07 22.25 -5.81
N ALA A 515 15.46 23.19 -6.67
CA ALA A 515 14.60 24.26 -7.15
C ALA A 515 13.37 23.77 -7.92
N ASP A 516 13.40 22.56 -8.47
CA ASP A 516 12.27 21.91 -9.13
C ASP A 516 11.11 21.56 -8.18
N PHE A 517 11.39 21.45 -6.88
CA PHE A 517 10.37 21.18 -5.86
C PHE A 517 9.70 22.49 -5.40
N LYS A 518 8.42 22.66 -5.73
CA LYS A 518 7.62 23.87 -5.40
C LYS A 518 6.81 23.78 -4.10
N ASP A 519 7.07 22.78 -3.27
CA ASP A 519 6.37 22.62 -1.99
C ASP A 519 6.81 23.71 -0.99
N VAL A 520 5.85 24.51 -0.54
CA VAL A 520 6.09 25.65 0.37
C VAL A 520 6.67 25.25 1.73
N ARG A 521 6.60 23.97 2.10
CA ARG A 521 7.19 23.43 3.34
C ARG A 521 8.70 23.22 3.23
N ILE A 522 9.29 23.31 2.04
CA ILE A 522 10.71 23.09 1.79
C ILE A 522 11.47 24.42 1.83
N ARG A 523 12.54 24.47 2.64
CA ARG A 523 13.42 25.63 2.78
C ARG A 523 14.86 25.20 2.54
N TYR A 524 15.48 25.78 1.53
CA TYR A 524 16.86 25.53 1.16
C TYR A 524 17.79 26.63 1.69
N PHE A 525 18.93 26.22 2.26
CA PHE A 525 19.96 27.12 2.77
C PHE A 525 21.32 26.74 2.21
N LYS A 526 21.83 27.54 1.27
CA LYS A 526 23.20 27.43 0.79
C LYS A 526 24.16 28.06 1.79
N ARG A 527 25.20 27.31 2.20
CA ARG A 527 26.21 27.77 3.15
C ARG A 527 27.63 27.61 2.61
N PRO A 528 28.61 28.34 3.16
CA PRO A 528 30.02 28.06 2.91
C PRO A 528 30.40 26.64 3.36
N LYS A 529 31.36 26.03 2.65
CA LYS A 529 31.82 24.67 2.89
C LYS A 529 32.38 24.51 4.32
N ALA A 530 31.88 23.53 5.05
CA ALA A 530 32.35 23.11 6.35
C ALA A 530 32.26 21.57 6.47
N ASN A 531 31.32 21.05 7.26
CA ASN A 531 31.06 19.62 7.40
C ASN A 531 29.59 19.33 7.75
N GLY A 532 29.23 18.05 7.73
CA GLY A 532 27.86 17.59 7.99
C GLY A 532 27.32 17.93 9.38
N SER A 533 28.15 17.94 10.43
CA SER A 533 27.73 18.36 11.78
C SER A 533 27.36 19.84 11.82
N VAL A 534 28.17 20.70 11.19
CA VAL A 534 27.91 22.14 11.09
C VAL A 534 26.62 22.39 10.32
N ALA A 535 26.39 21.69 9.20
CA ALA A 535 25.16 21.80 8.42
C ALA A 535 23.92 21.36 9.22
N ARG A 536 24.00 20.22 9.93
CA ARG A 536 22.90 19.75 10.79
C ARG A 536 22.63 20.69 11.98
N ASN A 537 23.66 21.23 12.62
CA ASN A 537 23.51 22.22 13.68
C ASN A 537 22.89 23.53 13.20
N PHE A 538 23.23 23.96 11.98
CA PHE A 538 22.54 25.08 11.36
C PHE A 538 21.05 24.79 11.19
N GLY A 539 20.68 23.61 10.67
CA GLY A 539 19.28 23.18 10.57
C GLY A 539 18.56 23.16 11.92
N LEU A 540 19.18 22.62 12.96
CA LEU A 540 18.63 22.61 14.32
C LEU A 540 18.34 24.01 14.85
N LYS A 541 19.22 24.99 14.57
CA LYS A 541 19.01 26.40 14.94
C LYS A 541 17.86 27.05 14.15
N GLN A 542 17.60 26.61 12.92
CA GLN A 542 16.54 27.15 12.05
C GLN A 542 15.17 26.49 12.25
N ALA A 543 15.13 25.33 12.91
CA ALA A 543 13.93 24.56 13.16
C ALA A 543 12.85 25.37 13.89
N LYS A 544 11.58 25.21 13.51
CA LYS A 544 10.40 25.78 14.20
C LYS A 544 9.45 24.72 14.79
N GLY A 545 9.61 23.47 14.41
CA GLY A 545 8.84 22.34 14.91
C GLY A 545 9.09 21.95 16.36
N ALA A 546 8.01 21.60 17.07
CA ALA A 546 8.08 21.04 18.42
C ALA A 546 8.82 19.70 18.44
N TYR A 547 8.80 18.99 17.31
CA TYR A 547 9.54 17.76 17.09
C TYR A 547 10.57 17.93 15.98
N ILE A 548 11.68 17.20 16.12
CA ILE A 548 12.80 17.20 15.19
C ILE A 548 12.99 15.78 14.67
N ALA A 549 13.09 15.64 13.35
CA ALA A 549 13.45 14.41 12.65
C ALA A 549 14.60 14.69 11.68
N TYR A 550 15.28 13.65 11.21
CA TYR A 550 16.46 13.78 10.37
C TYR A 550 16.31 12.93 9.11
N LEU A 551 16.56 13.50 7.94
CA LEU A 551 16.54 12.75 6.68
C LEU A 551 17.80 13.10 5.89
N ASP A 552 18.69 12.15 5.73
CA ASP A 552 19.88 12.28 4.91
C ASP A 552 19.50 12.26 3.43
N SER A 553 20.21 13.06 2.63
CA SER A 553 19.93 13.28 1.21
C SER A 553 19.99 12.03 0.31
N ASP A 554 20.43 10.89 0.85
CA ASP A 554 20.52 9.61 0.15
C ASP A 554 19.68 8.49 0.81
N ASN A 555 18.82 8.78 1.78
CA ASN A 555 17.89 7.81 2.38
C ASN A 555 16.44 8.11 2.02
N ILE A 556 15.55 7.14 2.27
CA ILE A 556 14.13 7.22 1.92
C ILE A 556 13.28 6.83 3.12
N TRP A 557 12.23 7.60 3.39
CA TRP A 557 11.24 7.29 4.42
C TRP A 557 10.00 6.62 3.87
N HIS A 558 9.45 5.73 4.68
CA HIS A 558 8.10 5.22 4.53
C HIS A 558 7.08 6.35 4.73
N PRO A 559 5.95 6.40 4.01
CA PRO A 559 4.94 7.48 4.11
C PRO A 559 4.42 7.76 5.52
N GLN A 560 4.45 6.75 6.40
CA GLN A 560 3.96 6.89 7.78
C GLN A 560 5.06 7.16 8.82
N HIS A 561 6.31 7.39 8.39
CA HIS A 561 7.44 7.58 9.31
C HIS A 561 7.18 8.70 10.33
N LEU A 562 6.82 9.90 9.85
CA LEU A 562 6.51 11.02 10.74
C LEU A 562 5.27 10.76 11.59
N GLN A 563 4.23 10.16 10.99
CA GLN A 563 2.96 9.89 11.66
C GLN A 563 3.15 8.96 12.88
N VAL A 564 3.94 7.90 12.74
CA VAL A 564 4.20 6.95 13.83
C VAL A 564 5.10 7.55 14.90
N CYS A 565 6.12 8.31 14.52
CA CYS A 565 7.02 9.00 15.44
C CYS A 565 6.27 10.04 16.30
N VAL A 566 5.47 10.91 15.67
CA VAL A 566 4.71 11.95 16.39
C VAL A 566 3.65 11.31 17.28
N ASN A 567 2.87 10.34 16.78
CA ASN A 567 1.84 9.69 17.60
C ASN A 567 2.42 9.05 18.86
N SER A 568 3.60 8.42 18.73
CA SER A 568 4.33 7.83 19.86
C SER A 568 4.69 8.88 20.92
N LEU A 569 5.16 10.06 20.51
CA LEU A 569 5.61 11.11 21.42
C LEU A 569 4.47 11.99 21.98
N VAL A 570 3.37 12.15 21.25
CA VAL A 570 2.20 12.94 21.69
C VAL A 570 1.30 12.11 22.61
N SER A 571 1.05 10.84 22.29
CA SER A 571 0.16 9.96 23.09
C SER A 571 0.78 9.54 24.43
N LYS A 572 2.10 9.57 24.55
CA LYS A 572 2.85 9.15 25.73
C LYS A 572 3.86 10.23 26.12
N THR A 573 3.38 11.23 26.86
CA THR A 573 4.18 12.39 27.28
C THR A 573 5.39 12.04 28.17
N GLU A 574 5.51 10.79 28.61
CA GLU A 574 6.70 10.27 29.31
C GLU A 574 7.94 10.20 28.40
N PHE A 575 7.75 10.02 27.09
CA PHE A 575 8.85 9.90 26.13
C PHE A 575 9.10 11.22 25.42
N LYS A 576 10.38 11.61 25.32
CA LYS A 576 10.83 12.75 24.51
C LYS A 576 11.64 12.35 23.28
N CYS A 577 11.95 11.06 23.16
CA CYS A 577 12.75 10.49 22.08
C CYS A 577 12.03 9.23 21.56
N THR A 578 12.15 8.95 20.28
CA THR A 578 11.66 7.73 19.66
C THR A 578 12.57 7.32 18.53
N TYR A 579 12.61 6.03 18.23
CA TYR A 579 13.24 5.56 17.01
C TYR A 579 12.44 4.41 16.40
N THR A 580 12.47 4.32 15.07
CA THR A 580 11.85 3.24 14.32
C THR A 580 12.89 2.21 13.86
N TRP A 581 12.43 1.10 13.32
CA TRP A 581 13.30 0.17 12.63
C TRP A 581 13.68 0.69 11.24
N ALA A 582 14.82 0.21 10.74
CA ALA A 582 15.35 0.59 9.43
C ALA A 582 15.82 -0.64 8.64
N ILE A 583 15.67 -0.56 7.32
CA ILE A 583 16.12 -1.54 6.33
C ILE A 583 17.48 -1.10 5.84
N ASP A 584 18.47 -1.98 5.86
CA ASP A 584 19.83 -1.69 5.42
C ASP A 584 20.07 -2.30 4.04
N SER A 585 20.34 -1.45 3.05
CA SER A 585 20.53 -1.82 1.65
C SER A 585 21.85 -1.28 1.09
N GLU A 586 22.39 -1.97 0.10
CA GLU A 586 23.60 -1.53 -0.61
C GLU A 586 23.44 -1.76 -2.11
N PHE A 587 23.85 -0.75 -2.90
CA PHE A 587 23.93 -0.86 -4.33
C PHE A 587 25.24 -1.52 -4.75
N ASP A 588 25.13 -2.66 -5.41
CA ASP A 588 26.24 -3.47 -5.91
C ASP A 588 25.85 -4.11 -7.25
N ASP A 589 26.76 -4.10 -8.22
CA ASP A 589 26.57 -4.68 -9.56
C ASP A 589 25.26 -4.27 -10.27
N GLY A 590 24.92 -2.97 -10.22
CA GLY A 590 23.72 -2.43 -10.88
C GLY A 590 22.39 -2.71 -10.17
N ARG A 591 22.41 -3.30 -8.96
CA ARG A 591 21.20 -3.66 -8.19
C ARG A 591 21.31 -3.25 -6.73
N TRP A 592 20.17 -3.09 -6.07
CA TRP A 592 20.10 -2.87 -4.62
C TRP A 592 19.93 -4.20 -3.90
N ASP A 593 20.86 -4.57 -3.03
CA ASP A 593 20.81 -5.81 -2.24
C ASP A 593 20.42 -5.50 -0.78
N LEU A 594 19.57 -6.35 -0.17
CA LEU A 594 19.32 -6.32 1.28
C LEU A 594 20.58 -6.78 2.04
N LYS A 595 21.09 -5.93 2.94
CA LYS A 595 22.24 -6.24 3.81
C LYS A 595 21.86 -6.62 5.22
N GLY A 596 20.75 -6.07 5.72
CA GLY A 596 20.24 -6.40 7.04
C GLY A 596 19.13 -5.46 7.50
N THR A 597 18.88 -5.48 8.80
CA THR A 597 17.85 -4.67 9.46
C THR A 597 18.38 -4.10 10.78
N TYR A 598 17.86 -2.94 11.15
CA TYR A 598 18.03 -2.34 12.47
C TYR A 598 16.72 -2.50 13.25
N CYS A 599 16.52 -3.63 13.93
CA CYS A 599 15.27 -3.97 14.62
C CYS A 599 15.42 -4.23 16.14
N GLN A 600 16.47 -3.68 16.76
CA GLN A 600 16.80 -3.98 18.15
C GLN A 600 15.95 -3.19 19.16
N PRO A 601 15.38 -3.85 20.20
CA PRO A 601 14.77 -3.16 21.34
C PRO A 601 15.79 -2.29 22.11
N PHE A 602 15.32 -1.22 22.73
CA PHE A 602 16.23 -0.26 23.36
C PHE A 602 17.02 -0.90 24.50
N ASN A 603 18.34 -0.82 24.38
CA ASN A 603 19.32 -1.18 25.39
C ASN A 603 20.51 -0.24 25.25
N TYR A 604 20.74 0.59 26.28
CA TYR A 604 21.76 1.61 26.25
C TYR A 604 23.18 1.03 26.22
N ASP A 605 23.45 -0.06 26.93
CA ASP A 605 24.78 -0.69 26.96
C ASP A 605 25.17 -1.25 25.59
N LYS A 606 24.23 -1.91 24.91
CA LYS A 606 24.43 -2.37 23.53
C LYS A 606 24.60 -1.19 22.57
N LEU A 607 23.93 -0.07 22.81
CA LEU A 607 24.06 1.13 22.01
C LEU A 607 25.44 1.77 22.20
N LEU A 608 25.99 1.72 23.42
CA LEU A 608 27.34 2.18 23.74
C LEU A 608 28.43 1.32 23.07
N GLU A 609 28.13 0.05 22.81
CA GLU A 609 29.03 -0.86 22.09
C GLU A 609 28.97 -0.65 20.57
N ARG A 610 27.77 -0.47 20.00
CA ARG A 610 27.58 -0.31 18.56
C ARG A 610 26.32 0.49 18.25
N ASN A 611 26.41 1.42 17.29
CA ASN A 611 25.23 2.11 16.80
C ASN A 611 24.27 1.13 16.09
N TYR A 612 23.05 1.01 16.62
CA TYR A 612 21.93 0.32 15.97
C TYR A 612 20.71 1.24 15.78
N ILE A 613 20.82 2.52 16.14
CA ILE A 613 19.79 3.54 15.95
C ILE A 613 20.33 4.52 14.91
N ASP A 614 19.92 4.32 13.67
CA ASP A 614 20.28 5.21 12.58
C ASP A 614 19.63 6.59 12.80
N LEU A 615 20.33 7.66 12.43
CA LEU A 615 19.82 9.02 12.62
C LEU A 615 18.50 9.24 11.87
N ASN A 616 18.34 8.60 10.71
CA ASN A 616 17.15 8.71 9.87
C ASN A 616 15.92 8.03 10.50
N SER A 617 16.12 7.18 11.51
CA SER A 617 15.01 6.58 12.25
C SER A 617 14.67 7.32 13.55
N PHE A 618 15.49 8.29 13.94
CA PHE A 618 15.42 8.97 15.22
C PHE A 618 14.59 10.26 15.17
N CYS A 619 13.65 10.41 16.10
CA CYS A 619 12.84 11.61 16.26
C CYS A 619 12.79 12.00 17.74
N HIS A 620 12.82 13.31 18.03
CA HIS A 620 12.76 13.79 19.41
C HIS A 620 12.01 15.11 19.55
N HIS A 621 11.51 15.37 20.75
CA HIS A 621 11.01 16.68 21.11
C HIS A 621 12.17 17.69 21.16
N ARG A 622 11.93 18.91 20.69
CA ARG A 622 12.93 19.99 20.61
C ARG A 622 13.66 20.23 21.92
N SER A 623 12.96 20.13 23.05
CA SER A 623 13.56 20.34 24.39
C SER A 623 14.76 19.43 24.68
N VAL A 624 14.88 18.29 23.99
CA VAL A 624 16.04 17.40 24.13
C VAL A 624 17.28 18.07 23.53
N TYR A 625 17.16 18.68 22.35
CA TYR A 625 18.23 19.46 21.75
C TYR A 625 18.59 20.69 22.60
N GLU A 626 17.59 21.40 23.12
CA GLU A 626 17.81 22.57 23.98
C GLU A 626 18.55 22.20 25.27
N ALA A 627 18.28 21.01 25.84
CA ALA A 627 18.92 20.55 27.06
C ALA A 627 20.30 19.90 26.83
N CYS A 628 20.47 19.16 25.73
CA CYS A 628 21.64 18.32 25.50
C CYS A 628 22.62 18.86 24.45
N GLY A 629 22.25 19.91 23.72
CA GLY A 629 23.04 20.52 22.65
C GLY A 629 23.08 19.70 21.35
N GLY A 630 23.53 20.31 20.25
CA GLY A 630 23.54 19.71 18.92
C GLY A 630 24.65 18.68 18.67
N PHE A 631 24.99 18.49 17.39
CA PHE A 631 26.09 17.65 16.93
C PHE A 631 27.44 18.25 17.31
N ASP A 632 28.41 17.39 17.59
CA ASP A 632 29.80 17.83 17.78
C ASP A 632 30.46 18.09 16.42
N GLU A 633 30.77 19.36 16.16
CA GLU A 633 31.34 19.83 14.89
C GLU A 633 32.79 19.37 14.67
N SER A 634 33.45 18.86 15.72
CA SER A 634 34.79 18.27 15.63
C SER A 634 34.77 16.81 15.14
N LEU A 635 33.63 16.12 15.24
CA LEU A 635 33.47 14.74 14.76
C LEU A 635 33.13 14.71 13.28
N LEU A 636 34.05 14.21 12.46
CA LEU A 636 33.85 14.04 11.01
C LEU A 636 33.07 12.77 10.64
N ARG A 637 32.90 11.82 11.59
CA ARG A 637 32.12 10.58 11.42
C ARG A 637 31.54 10.15 12.77
N LEU A 638 30.45 9.38 12.73
CA LEU A 638 29.73 8.87 13.92
C LEU A 638 29.17 9.98 14.81
N GLN A 639 28.95 11.16 14.21
CA GLN A 639 28.31 12.31 14.83
C GLN A 639 26.84 12.03 15.21
N ASP A 640 26.17 11.18 14.43
CA ASP A 640 24.86 10.61 14.71
C ASP A 640 24.90 9.77 15.99
N TRP A 641 25.86 8.87 16.10
CA TRP A 641 25.98 7.98 17.25
C TRP A 641 26.29 8.73 18.55
N ASP A 642 27.17 9.74 18.50
CA ASP A 642 27.44 10.63 19.64
C ASP A 642 26.18 11.36 20.13
N LEU A 643 25.39 11.91 19.20
CA LEU A 643 24.16 12.61 19.51
C LEU A 643 23.15 11.67 20.17
N VAL A 644 22.90 10.52 19.55
CA VAL A 644 21.92 9.53 20.03
C VAL A 644 22.33 9.00 21.40
N LEU A 645 23.61 8.69 21.63
CA LEU A 645 24.11 8.28 22.96
C LEU A 645 23.84 9.37 24.02
N ARG A 646 24.16 10.63 23.75
CA ARG A 646 23.90 11.72 24.70
C ARG A 646 22.42 11.88 24.99
N TYR A 647 21.59 11.89 23.96
CA TYR A 647 20.16 12.13 24.11
C TYR A 647 19.47 10.98 24.85
N LEU A 648 19.79 9.74 24.48
CA LEU A 648 19.16 8.55 25.05
C LEU A 648 19.68 8.18 26.43
N PHE A 649 20.83 8.72 26.84
CA PHE A 649 21.25 8.66 28.24
C PHE A 649 20.36 9.52 29.14
N ALA A 650 19.97 10.71 28.67
CA ALA A 650 19.14 11.64 29.42
C ALA A 650 17.64 11.33 29.31
N TYR A 651 17.20 10.82 28.15
CA TYR A 651 15.80 10.58 27.82
C TYR A 651 15.65 9.23 27.11
N SER A 652 15.23 8.21 27.86
CA SER A 652 14.92 6.90 27.31
C SER A 652 13.93 7.02 26.14
N PRO A 653 14.15 6.32 25.02
CA PRO A 653 13.28 6.42 23.87
C PRO A 653 12.10 5.47 23.97
N LYS A 654 11.03 5.79 23.24
CA LYS A 654 10.08 4.77 22.78
C LYS A 654 10.60 4.11 21.51
N ALA A 655 10.94 2.82 21.57
CA ALA A 655 11.18 2.02 20.37
C ALA A 655 9.86 1.75 19.64
N ILE A 656 9.84 1.99 18.33
CA ILE A 656 8.72 1.70 17.43
C ILE A 656 9.13 0.53 16.53
N GLU A 657 8.42 -0.58 16.69
CA GLU A 657 8.68 -1.85 15.98
C GLU A 657 8.10 -1.83 14.56
N SER A 658 8.58 -0.87 13.75
CA SER A 658 8.14 -0.71 12.37
C SER A 658 9.26 -0.22 11.47
N PHE A 659 9.45 -0.88 10.33
CA PHE A 659 10.42 -0.52 9.30
C PHE A 659 9.93 0.69 8.52
N THR A 660 10.40 1.87 8.89
CA THR A 660 9.95 3.12 8.24
C THR A 660 11.07 3.91 7.57
N VAL A 661 12.27 3.32 7.52
CA VAL A 661 13.46 3.93 6.93
C VAL A 661 14.16 2.92 6.03
N LEU A 662 14.49 3.33 4.82
CA LEU A 662 15.36 2.59 3.90
C LEU A 662 16.71 3.29 3.87
N TYR A 663 17.66 2.70 4.58
CA TYR A 663 19.05 3.13 4.63
C TYR A 663 19.79 2.57 3.41
N ARG A 664 20.45 3.45 2.65
CA ARG A 664 21.03 3.11 1.35
C ARG A 664 22.53 3.35 1.30
N ARG A 665 23.29 2.35 0.87
CA ARG A 665 24.75 2.41 0.69
C ARG A 665 25.12 2.34 -0.77
N ASN A 666 26.08 3.15 -1.22
CA ASN A 666 26.64 3.02 -2.56
C ASN A 666 28.09 3.56 -2.56
N LEU A 667 29.03 2.73 -3.02
CA LEU A 667 30.46 3.09 -3.06
C LEU A 667 30.73 4.31 -3.95
N ALA A 668 29.98 4.49 -5.02
CA ALA A 668 30.14 5.61 -5.95
C ALA A 668 29.69 6.95 -5.33
N TRP A 669 28.85 6.93 -4.30
CA TRP A 669 28.28 8.14 -3.68
C TRP A 669 29.23 8.85 -2.71
N LYS A 670 30.46 8.34 -2.53
CA LYS A 670 31.48 8.91 -1.62
C LYS A 670 30.93 9.17 -0.21
N GLN A 671 30.13 8.24 0.30
CA GLN A 671 29.52 8.35 1.63
C GLN A 671 30.60 8.41 2.73
N VAL A 672 30.36 9.23 3.75
CA VAL A 672 31.29 9.42 4.89
C VAL A 672 31.64 8.09 5.57
N THR A 673 30.69 7.15 5.61
CA THR A 673 30.87 5.78 6.14
C THR A 673 32.05 5.06 5.50
N LYS A 674 32.28 5.24 4.20
CA LYS A 674 33.37 4.61 3.44
C LYS A 674 34.65 5.44 3.47
N LEU A 675 34.54 6.77 3.43
CA LEU A 675 35.70 7.68 3.46
C LEU A 675 36.56 7.53 4.72
N TYR A 676 35.96 7.19 5.86
CA TYR A 676 36.66 7.06 7.14
C TYR A 676 36.53 5.66 7.76
N GLU A 677 36.30 4.62 6.96
CA GLU A 677 36.08 3.24 7.43
C GLU A 677 37.23 2.73 8.32
N LYS A 678 38.47 3.16 8.05
CA LYS A 678 39.71 2.74 8.74
C LYS A 678 40.12 3.61 9.94
N THR A 679 39.24 4.46 10.46
CA THR A 679 39.57 5.39 11.57
C THR A 679 39.17 4.84 12.94
N ASN A 680 39.86 5.28 14.01
CA ASN A 680 39.52 4.91 15.39
C ASN A 680 38.31 5.67 15.98
N MET A 681 37.41 6.16 15.11
CA MET A 681 36.30 7.04 15.51
C MET A 681 35.31 6.36 16.45
N ARG A 682 35.13 5.03 16.34
CA ARG A 682 34.25 4.28 17.24
C ARG A 682 34.74 4.35 18.69
N GLU A 683 36.04 4.19 18.90
CA GLU A 683 36.63 4.28 20.23
C GLU A 683 36.58 5.72 20.77
N ILE A 684 36.79 6.73 19.90
CA ILE A 684 36.66 8.15 20.28
C ILE A 684 35.25 8.46 20.76
N VAL A 685 34.21 8.10 20.00
CA VAL A 685 32.81 8.32 20.39
C VAL A 685 32.47 7.57 21.67
N ARG A 686 32.91 6.30 21.80
CA ARG A 686 32.68 5.50 23.01
C ARG A 686 33.35 6.12 24.25
N LYS A 687 34.62 6.53 24.15
CA LYS A 687 35.35 7.21 25.23
C LYS A 687 34.66 8.52 25.62
N LYS A 688 34.20 9.30 24.64
CA LYS A 688 33.47 10.53 24.87
C LYS A 688 32.13 10.29 25.58
N ALA A 689 31.37 9.29 25.15
CA ALA A 689 30.13 8.89 25.79
C ALA A 689 30.38 8.45 27.24
N ILE A 690 31.38 7.61 27.49
CA ILE A 690 31.77 7.16 28.85
C ILE A 690 32.22 8.35 29.72
N ALA A 691 32.99 9.29 29.20
CA ALA A 691 33.39 10.49 29.93
C ALA A 691 32.19 11.37 30.30
N ASN A 692 31.15 11.41 29.46
CA ASN A 692 29.91 12.13 29.74
C ASN A 692 29.01 11.39 30.75
N LEU A 693 28.99 10.05 30.72
CA LEU A 693 28.36 9.21 31.75
C LEU A 693 28.98 9.47 33.13
N GLY A 694 30.31 9.49 33.21
CA GLY A 694 31.06 9.78 34.43
C GLY A 694 30.76 11.17 34.99
N ARG A 695 30.74 12.20 34.14
CA ARG A 695 30.40 13.57 34.56
C ARG A 695 28.96 13.71 35.07
N ASN A 696 27.99 13.07 34.41
CA ASN A 696 26.57 13.15 34.81
C ASN A 696 26.24 12.27 36.03
N PHE A 697 26.92 11.13 36.20
CA PHE A 697 26.81 10.31 37.42
C PHE A 697 27.39 11.04 38.65
N MET A 698 28.52 11.74 38.48
CA MET A 698 29.14 12.55 39.54
C MET A 698 28.32 13.82 39.87
N ALA A 699 27.66 14.42 38.88
CA ALA A 699 26.73 15.53 39.08
C ALA A 699 25.44 15.09 39.80
N LYS A 700 24.86 13.93 39.48
CA LYS A 700 23.69 13.37 40.19
C LYS A 700 23.98 12.95 41.64
N LYS A 701 25.26 12.68 42.00
CA LYS A 701 25.68 12.37 43.38
C LYS A 701 26.22 13.57 44.17
N GLY A 702 26.27 14.77 43.60
CA GLY A 702 26.68 15.99 44.31
C GLY A 702 28.16 16.05 44.68
N ILE A 703 29.05 15.39 43.93
CA ILE A 703 30.51 15.33 44.26
C ILE A 703 31.32 16.40 43.53
N LEU A 704 30.76 17.07 42.51
CA LEU A 704 31.39 18.22 41.86
C LEU A 704 30.84 19.54 42.45
N ASN A 705 31.30 19.83 43.67
CA ASN A 705 31.52 21.18 44.16
C ASN A 705 32.97 21.24 44.64
N LEU A 706 33.88 21.55 43.71
CA LEU A 706 35.21 22.13 43.94
C LEU A 706 35.66 22.81 42.66
#